data_AF-A0A8H4M517-F1
#
_entry.id   AF-A0A8H4M517-F1
#
_cell.length_a   1.000
_cell.length_b   1.000
_cell.length_c   1.000
_cell.angle_alpha   90.00
_cell.angle_beta   90.00
_cell.angle_gamma   90.00
#
_symmetry.space_group_name_H-M   'P 1'
#
loop_
_entity.id
_entity.type
_entity.pdbx_description
1 polymer ?
#
loop_
_entity_poly.entity_id
_entity_poly.type
_entity_poly.pdbx_seq_one_letter_code
_entity_poly.pdbx_strand_id
1 'polypeptide(L)'
;MPAKGSSIPKPNASNASSERPMENEEWKQRPPYLIQPPEEFGPVKWQAKCQCGQVTYKISREKPLKAKYCHCRGCQVMHGAPFQWAAIFHKSDLTFDKGAHGLSFYSSAHSTREYEVPTKVSCSFCRTPIMDEGRNVCLIFPEAIVAGDSDEERQKWREAFAPELAAAVTQITDNEMSSLLSQGGVELADRYAPLWFFGQAQNQPPCYPTWAFGGSPTSPDTYDDAHKTPAAPQCDYPNVGCKCRNPGVGIGNRGPAFPIYFTYKRCSDTEVRVVYNLFYEKDGAEVIGIETGHDYDWERVIIIHSRDANNMWAPSRALLSAHSGYHDLAWGDIQNTLTTDEINAGDAKSPNGVQNNDHPKVYVAWSKHAHFDDRNTGWNDPISQSTDNAFRSDDWWYYVDKSYYILSDDTTAAGKALGSANWGDATSNPPSVHANRIVRDFLLNLCTLWEGLPRSMTLPNDVDAQTSEIPTVATRNSPVDSSKHFIERLYKLILQTSNHNSKPIRKAKMSWFQKTFTLPPRSRGSYLITDEVLSQLPEIRNYKVGMLNLFVQHTSCALSLNENWDEDVRADMSDALDRIAPADRKGNLYRHSAEGEDDMPAHIKSALVGASVNIPITNGRLATGTWQGIWYLEFRTSRHTRKVVATIQGEKA
;
A
#
# COMPACT_ATOMS: atom_id res chain seq x y z
N MET A 1 54.68 -1.55 48.89
CA MET A 1 54.44 -0.31 48.11
C MET A 1 54.06 -0.71 46.68
N PRO A 2 53.13 0.01 46.01
CA PRO A 2 52.04 -0.65 45.25
C PRO A 2 52.07 -0.54 43.70
N ALA A 3 51.28 -1.43 43.09
CA ALA A 3 50.52 -1.35 41.82
C ALA A 3 51.23 -1.40 40.44
N LYS A 4 50.78 -2.33 39.57
CA LYS A 4 49.78 -2.05 38.49
C LYS A 4 49.42 -3.32 37.70
N GLY A 5 48.13 -3.47 37.41
CA GLY A 5 47.49 -4.64 36.80
C GLY A 5 47.74 -4.81 35.31
N SER A 6 47.63 -6.07 34.87
CA SER A 6 47.75 -6.53 33.48
C SER A 6 46.54 -6.09 32.65
N SER A 7 46.81 -5.44 31.53
CA SER A 7 45.84 -4.92 30.57
C SER A 7 45.22 -6.01 29.69
N ILE A 8 43.93 -5.80 29.39
CA ILE A 8 43.08 -6.51 28.43
C ILE A 8 43.66 -6.35 27.00
N PRO A 9 43.55 -7.35 26.09
CA PRO A 9 44.03 -7.23 24.71
C PRO A 9 43.30 -6.11 23.95
N LYS A 10 44.07 -5.32 23.19
CA LYS A 10 43.52 -4.27 22.30
C LYS A 10 42.73 -4.90 21.14
N PRO A 11 41.56 -4.35 20.74
CA PRO A 11 40.84 -4.79 19.55
C PRO A 11 41.64 -4.51 18.27
N ASN A 12 41.51 -5.42 17.30
CA ASN A 12 42.15 -5.43 15.99
C ASN A 12 42.02 -4.10 15.23
N ALA A 13 43.14 -3.65 14.67
CA ALA A 13 43.25 -2.47 13.83
C ALA A 13 42.61 -2.70 12.44
N SER A 14 41.36 -2.25 12.27
CA SER A 14 40.82 -1.86 10.96
C SER A 14 39.97 -0.57 11.00
N ASN A 15 39.93 0.13 12.14
CA ASN A 15 39.43 1.50 12.22
C ASN A 15 40.62 2.46 12.27
N ALA A 16 41.17 2.77 11.10
CA ALA A 16 41.97 3.98 10.97
C ALA A 16 41.06 5.16 11.30
N SER A 17 41.41 5.88 12.36
CA SER A 17 40.86 7.16 12.74
C SER A 17 40.94 8.12 11.56
N SER A 18 39.81 8.44 10.95
CA SER A 18 39.66 9.76 10.33
C SER A 18 39.45 10.77 11.46
N GLU A 19 40.51 11.09 12.19
CA GLU A 19 40.60 12.35 12.92
C GLU A 19 40.77 13.46 11.86
N ARG A 20 39.69 13.75 11.14
CA ARG A 20 39.45 15.09 10.62
C ARG A 20 38.45 15.73 11.58
N PRO A 21 38.75 16.91 12.16
CA PRO A 21 37.74 17.66 12.88
C PRO A 21 36.53 17.82 11.95
N MET A 22 35.33 17.53 12.44
CA MET A 22 34.10 17.89 11.73
C MET A 22 34.11 19.42 11.60
N GLU A 23 34.36 19.94 10.39
CA GLU A 23 34.49 21.38 10.14
C GLU A 23 33.19 22.16 10.38
N ASN A 24 32.07 21.50 10.71
CA ASN A 24 30.84 22.18 11.06
C ASN A 24 30.05 21.50 12.20
N GLU A 25 30.34 21.85 13.46
CA GLU A 25 29.62 21.39 14.66
C GLU A 25 28.33 22.19 14.96
N GLU A 26 27.81 22.95 13.98
CA GLU A 26 26.57 23.74 14.11
C GLU A 26 25.37 22.95 14.66
N TRP A 27 25.32 21.65 14.40
CA TRP A 27 24.26 20.77 14.89
C TRP A 27 24.18 20.71 16.42
N LYS A 28 25.29 20.92 17.14
CA LYS A 28 25.32 20.94 18.61
C LYS A 28 24.53 22.11 19.19
N GLN A 29 24.29 23.15 18.40
CA GLN A 29 23.55 24.35 18.80
C GLN A 29 22.04 24.25 18.51
N ARG A 30 21.55 23.06 18.13
CA ARG A 30 20.15 22.85 17.77
C ARG A 30 19.57 21.70 18.59
N PRO A 31 18.29 21.74 18.97
CA PRO A 31 17.62 20.57 19.53
C PRO A 31 17.74 19.37 18.57
N PRO A 32 17.89 18.14 19.07
CA PRO A 32 17.88 17.76 20.49
C PRO A 32 19.24 17.85 21.21
N TYR A 33 20.29 18.31 20.52
CA TYR A 33 21.68 18.30 21.00
C TYR A 33 22.04 19.49 21.90
N LEU A 34 21.36 20.62 21.68
CA LEU A 34 21.45 21.79 22.53
C LEU A 34 20.82 21.47 23.89
N ILE A 35 21.61 21.63 24.96
CA ILE A 35 21.11 21.52 26.33
C ILE A 35 20.28 22.77 26.64
N GLN A 36 18.96 22.63 26.56
CA GLN A 36 18.03 23.70 26.89
C GLN A 36 17.99 23.97 28.41
N PRO A 37 17.92 25.24 28.86
CA PRO A 37 17.65 25.58 30.26
C PRO A 37 16.33 24.93 30.74
N PRO A 38 16.20 24.55 32.03
CA PRO A 38 14.98 23.94 32.55
C PRO A 38 13.71 24.77 32.32
N GLU A 39 13.83 26.10 32.32
CA GLU A 39 12.74 27.04 32.08
C GLU A 39 12.22 26.98 30.63
N GLU A 40 13.09 26.69 29.66
CA GLU A 40 12.74 26.57 28.23
C GLU A 40 12.32 25.15 27.85
N PHE A 41 12.96 24.13 28.43
CA PHE A 41 12.65 22.73 28.13
C PHE A 41 11.32 22.26 28.75
N GLY A 42 10.97 22.81 29.92
CA GLY A 42 9.81 22.40 30.68
C GLY A 42 10.02 21.12 31.51
N PRO A 43 8.94 20.59 32.13
CA PRO A 43 9.03 19.45 33.03
C PRO A 43 9.41 18.17 32.28
N VAL A 44 10.37 17.42 32.83
CA VAL A 44 10.78 16.12 32.29
C VAL A 44 9.67 15.10 32.55
N LYS A 45 9.14 14.51 31.47
CA LYS A 45 8.13 13.46 31.52
C LYS A 45 8.75 12.07 31.42
N TRP A 46 9.80 11.94 30.60
CA TRP A 46 10.49 10.68 30.41
C TRP A 46 12.00 10.86 30.42
N GLN A 47 12.70 9.82 30.86
CA GLN A 47 14.15 9.70 30.71
C GLN A 47 14.45 8.47 29.86
N ALA A 48 15.48 8.57 29.04
CA ALA A 48 15.92 7.51 28.18
C ALA A 48 17.44 7.38 28.20
N LYS A 49 17.93 6.15 27.97
CA LYS A 49 19.35 5.83 28.02
C LYS A 49 19.71 4.77 26.99
N CYS A 50 20.93 4.85 26.49
CA CYS A 50 21.52 3.75 25.75
C CYS A 50 21.80 2.55 26.67
N GLN A 51 22.06 1.37 26.08
CA GLN A 51 22.30 0.14 26.84
C GLN A 51 23.45 0.27 27.85
N CYS A 52 24.51 1.02 27.52
CA CYS A 52 25.64 1.23 28.43
C CYS A 52 25.50 2.45 29.36
N GLY A 53 24.42 3.24 29.26
CA GLY A 53 24.18 4.43 30.08
C GLY A 53 25.18 5.59 29.88
N GLN A 54 26.00 5.55 28.83
CA GLN A 54 26.92 6.64 28.48
C GLN A 54 26.21 7.81 27.81
N VAL A 55 25.10 7.52 27.12
CA VAL A 55 24.23 8.50 26.48
C VAL A 55 22.88 8.46 27.17
N THR A 56 22.43 9.61 27.67
CA THR A 56 21.10 9.79 28.24
C THR A 56 20.45 11.03 27.66
N TYR A 57 19.12 10.99 27.56
CA TYR A 57 18.32 12.10 27.11
C TYR A 57 16.98 12.15 27.83
N LYS A 58 16.40 13.34 27.88
CA LYS A 58 15.14 13.65 28.54
C LYS A 58 14.09 14.03 27.51
N ILE A 59 12.83 13.77 27.84
CA ILE A 59 11.68 14.10 27.01
C ILE A 59 10.70 14.91 27.85
N SER A 60 10.33 16.11 27.40
CA SER A 60 9.40 17.00 28.11
C SER A 60 7.93 16.76 27.79
N ARG A 61 7.66 16.03 26.70
CA ARG A 61 6.31 15.70 26.23
C ARG A 61 5.82 14.38 26.82
N GLU A 62 4.59 14.37 27.33
CA GLU A 62 4.01 13.20 28.00
C GLU A 62 3.60 12.09 27.03
N LYS A 63 3.05 12.42 25.85
CA LYS A 63 2.73 11.46 24.79
C LYS A 63 3.47 11.82 23.50
N PRO A 64 3.98 10.86 22.72
CA PRO A 64 4.55 11.14 21.40
C PRO A 64 3.50 11.78 20.47
N LEU A 65 3.97 12.43 19.41
CA LEU A 65 3.11 12.87 18.30
C LEU A 65 2.44 11.68 17.61
N LYS A 66 3.13 10.54 17.57
CA LYS A 66 2.63 9.26 17.06
C LYS A 66 3.51 8.12 17.57
N ALA A 67 2.92 6.98 17.92
CA ALA A 67 3.65 5.74 18.17
C ALA A 67 3.17 4.64 17.21
N LYS A 68 4.10 3.91 16.58
CA LYS A 68 3.78 2.89 15.55
C LYS A 68 4.83 1.80 15.46
N TYR A 69 4.47 0.70 14.78
CA TYR A 69 5.42 -0.31 14.35
C TYR A 69 5.91 0.01 12.93
N CYS A 70 7.21 0.31 12.80
CA CYS A 70 7.86 0.48 11.51
C CYS A 70 8.30 -0.89 10.97
N HIS A 71 7.88 -1.23 9.75
CA HIS A 71 8.23 -2.48 9.06
C HIS A 71 9.11 -2.24 7.82
N CYS A 72 9.75 -1.07 7.71
CA CYS A 72 10.61 -0.78 6.57
C CYS A 72 11.90 -1.63 6.61
N ARG A 73 12.46 -1.92 5.44
CA ARG A 73 13.69 -2.74 5.33
C ARG A 73 14.85 -2.14 6.13
N GLY A 74 14.96 -0.81 6.19
CA GLY A 74 15.98 -0.13 6.98
C GLY A 74 15.87 -0.44 8.47
N CYS A 75 14.68 -0.30 9.05
CA CYS A 75 14.45 -0.66 10.46
C CYS A 75 14.65 -2.16 10.71
N GLN A 76 14.22 -3.02 9.79
CA GLN A 76 14.43 -4.47 9.92
C GLN A 76 15.92 -4.84 9.96
N VAL A 77 16.72 -4.26 9.06
CA VAL A 77 18.16 -4.52 8.99
C VAL A 77 18.88 -3.98 10.22
N MET A 78 18.55 -2.76 10.66
CA MET A 78 19.24 -2.12 11.78
C MET A 78 18.92 -2.74 13.14
N HIS A 79 17.66 -3.12 13.35
CA HIS A 79 17.20 -3.63 14.64
C HIS A 79 17.18 -5.17 14.68
N GLY A 80 17.34 -5.85 13.53
CA GLY A 80 17.29 -7.30 13.45
C GLY A 80 15.90 -7.89 13.78
N ALA A 81 14.85 -7.08 13.62
CA ALA A 81 13.47 -7.43 13.99
C ALA A 81 12.51 -7.23 12.81
N PRO A 82 11.43 -8.03 12.69
CA PRO A 82 10.46 -7.88 11.59
C PRO A 82 9.73 -6.53 11.59
N PHE A 83 9.60 -5.92 12.77
CA PHE A 83 9.05 -4.60 13.02
C PHE A 83 9.81 -3.92 14.16
N GLN A 84 9.89 -2.60 14.13
CA GLN A 84 10.51 -1.78 15.17
C GLN A 84 9.47 -0.83 15.76
N TRP A 85 9.33 -0.81 17.09
CA TRP A 85 8.48 0.17 17.75
C TRP A 85 9.16 1.55 17.69
N ALA A 86 8.41 2.54 17.23
CA ALA A 86 8.91 3.88 16.97
C ALA A 86 7.92 4.91 17.51
N ALA A 87 8.43 5.92 18.22
CA ALA A 87 7.68 7.05 18.74
C ALA A 87 8.25 8.36 18.18
N ILE A 88 7.38 9.23 17.68
CA ILE A 88 7.77 10.49 17.02
C ILE A 88 7.57 11.65 17.99
N PHE A 89 8.56 12.54 18.08
CA PHE A 89 8.53 13.76 18.88
C PHE A 89 9.07 14.94 18.08
N HIS A 90 8.71 16.18 18.44
CA HIS A 90 9.45 17.32 17.91
C HIS A 90 10.86 17.33 18.49
N LYS A 91 11.83 17.83 17.74
CA LYS A 91 13.22 17.93 18.23
C LYS A 91 13.34 18.71 19.54
N SER A 92 12.50 19.74 19.71
CA SER A 92 12.42 20.58 20.91
C SER A 92 11.96 19.81 22.15
N ASP A 93 11.22 18.72 21.97
CA ASP A 93 10.72 17.89 23.07
C ASP A 93 11.83 17.02 23.68
N LEU A 94 13.01 16.96 23.06
CA LEU A 94 14.15 16.17 23.53
C LEU A 94 15.35 17.07 23.86
N THR A 95 16.09 16.66 24.89
CA THR A 95 17.40 17.24 25.22
C THR A 95 18.34 16.15 25.71
N PHE A 96 19.55 16.09 25.17
CA PHE A 96 20.60 15.23 25.74
C PHE A 96 21.13 15.86 27.02
N ASP A 97 21.13 15.11 28.12
CA ASP A 97 21.74 15.56 29.38
C ASP A 97 23.10 14.91 29.65
N LYS A 98 23.44 13.83 28.92
CA LYS A 98 24.77 13.19 28.98
C LYS A 98 25.14 12.54 27.65
N GLY A 99 26.40 12.67 27.26
CA GLY A 99 27.01 11.82 26.22
C GLY A 99 26.70 12.22 24.77
N ALA A 100 26.20 13.42 24.50
CA ALA A 100 25.95 13.90 23.12
C ALA A 100 27.22 13.90 22.23
N HIS A 101 28.40 14.07 22.82
CA HIS A 101 29.69 13.96 22.11
C HIS A 101 30.03 12.51 21.70
N GLY A 102 29.38 11.52 22.32
CA GLY A 102 29.54 10.10 22.05
C GLY A 102 28.45 9.54 21.13
N LEU A 103 27.95 10.36 20.22
CA LEU A 103 26.99 9.96 19.19
C LEU A 103 27.71 9.61 17.89
N SER A 104 27.15 8.66 17.15
CA SER A 104 27.57 8.31 15.81
C SER A 104 26.40 8.52 14.85
N PHE A 105 26.70 9.16 13.73
CA PHE A 105 25.74 9.52 12.69
C PHE A 105 25.91 8.63 11.46
N TYR A 106 24.81 8.38 10.76
CA TYR A 106 24.82 7.73 9.45
C TYR A 106 23.64 8.21 8.60
N SER A 107 23.93 8.88 7.49
CA SER A 107 22.93 9.23 6.47
C SER A 107 22.86 8.13 5.44
N SER A 108 21.71 7.45 5.36
CA SER A 108 21.48 6.40 4.36
C SER A 108 21.32 6.96 2.94
N ALA A 109 20.88 8.22 2.80
CA ALA A 109 20.70 8.87 1.51
C ALA A 109 22.02 9.08 0.77
N HIS A 110 23.07 9.47 1.51
CA HIS A 110 24.37 9.80 0.94
C HIS A 110 25.49 8.85 1.40
N SER A 111 25.14 7.79 2.13
CA SER A 111 26.09 6.79 2.65
C SER A 111 27.27 7.39 3.43
N THR A 112 27.02 8.49 4.15
CA THR A 112 28.04 9.23 4.91
C THR A 112 27.87 9.05 6.42
N ARG A 113 28.97 9.19 7.16
CA ARG A 113 29.00 9.25 8.63
C ARG A 113 28.99 10.69 9.16
N GLU A 114 28.96 11.67 8.26
CA GLU A 114 28.80 13.06 8.62
C GLU A 114 27.37 13.32 9.08
N TYR A 115 27.21 14.37 9.88
CA TYR A 115 25.90 14.82 10.33
C TYR A 115 25.14 15.42 9.15
N GLU A 116 24.07 14.76 8.72
CA GLU A 116 23.19 15.26 7.67
C GLU A 116 21.79 14.66 7.79
N VAL A 117 20.77 15.50 8.00
CA VAL A 117 19.39 15.02 8.13
C VAL A 117 18.76 14.66 6.77
N PRO A 118 18.02 13.54 6.65
CA PRO A 118 17.71 12.59 7.71
C PRO A 118 18.89 11.69 8.07
N THR A 119 19.22 11.62 9.37
CA THR A 119 20.37 10.85 9.87
C THR A 119 19.94 9.86 10.94
N LYS A 120 20.69 8.77 11.02
CA LYS A 120 20.54 7.75 12.05
C LYS A 120 21.53 8.01 13.16
N VAL A 121 21.04 8.04 14.38
CA VAL A 121 21.81 8.41 15.56
C VAL A 121 21.94 7.19 16.46
N SER A 122 23.18 6.81 16.78
CA SER A 122 23.48 5.69 17.67
C SER A 122 24.53 6.08 18.71
N CYS A 123 24.56 5.36 19.82
CA CYS A 123 25.63 5.50 20.81
C CYS A 123 26.95 4.96 20.24
N SER A 124 28.01 5.77 20.22
CA SER A 124 29.32 5.35 19.70
C SER A 124 29.98 4.27 20.55
N PHE A 125 29.62 4.18 21.84
CA PHE A 125 30.19 3.25 22.81
C PHE A 125 29.58 1.85 22.75
N CYS A 126 28.26 1.72 22.67
CA CYS A 126 27.55 0.44 22.72
C CYS A 126 26.70 0.13 21.48
N ARG A 127 26.67 1.04 20.51
CA ARG A 127 25.90 0.93 19.26
C ARG A 127 24.39 0.85 19.42
N THR A 128 23.84 1.09 20.63
CA THR A 128 22.39 1.23 20.82
C THR A 128 21.85 2.31 19.86
N PRO A 129 20.87 1.98 19.01
CA PRO A 129 20.13 2.97 18.24
C PRO A 129 19.43 3.94 19.19
N ILE A 130 19.61 5.23 18.99
CA ILE A 130 19.00 6.28 19.83
C ILE A 130 17.77 6.83 19.14
N MET A 131 17.93 7.27 17.89
CA MET A 131 16.85 7.86 17.10
C MET A 131 17.20 7.93 15.62
N ASP A 132 16.18 8.08 14.78
CA ASP A 132 16.30 8.64 13.44
C ASP A 132 15.89 10.12 13.51
N GLU A 133 16.83 11.02 13.20
CA GLU A 133 16.61 12.46 13.19
C GLU A 133 16.19 12.93 11.80
N GLY A 134 14.99 13.53 11.70
CA GLY A 134 14.48 14.18 10.49
C GLY A 134 14.78 15.67 10.46
N ARG A 135 14.02 16.44 9.65
CA ARG A 135 14.16 17.91 9.60
C ARG A 135 13.65 18.57 10.88
N ASN A 136 12.42 18.23 11.31
CA ASN A 136 11.73 18.88 12.44
C ASN A 136 11.37 17.93 13.59
N VAL A 137 11.52 16.62 13.37
CA VAL A 137 11.11 15.58 14.32
C VAL A 137 12.23 14.58 14.54
N CYS A 138 12.19 13.93 15.69
CA CYS A 138 12.97 12.74 15.99
C CYS A 138 12.04 11.54 16.11
N LEU A 139 12.40 10.45 15.47
CA LEU A 139 11.81 9.14 15.69
C LEU A 139 12.70 8.39 16.67
N ILE A 140 12.21 8.16 17.88
CA ILE A 140 12.93 7.44 18.94
C ILE A 140 12.35 6.04 19.14
N PHE A 141 13.12 5.19 19.82
CA PHE A 141 12.74 3.81 20.10
C PHE A 141 12.28 3.72 21.57
N PRO A 142 11.00 3.40 21.84
CA PRO A 142 10.48 3.35 23.21
C PRO A 142 11.30 2.45 24.14
N GLU A 143 11.95 1.42 23.62
CA GLU A 143 12.80 0.50 24.37
C GLU A 143 13.98 1.19 25.09
N ALA A 144 14.41 2.36 24.63
CA ALA A 144 15.44 3.16 25.30
C ALA A 144 14.90 3.99 26.48
N ILE A 145 13.57 4.12 26.61
CA ILE A 145 12.89 4.93 27.61
C ILE A 145 12.71 4.13 28.90
N VAL A 146 13.06 4.72 30.03
CA VAL A 146 12.93 4.12 31.36
C VAL A 146 11.46 4.19 31.80
N ALA A 147 10.81 3.03 31.91
CA ALA A 147 9.39 2.90 32.24
C ALA A 147 9.04 3.04 33.74
N GLY A 148 10.03 3.27 34.62
CA GLY A 148 9.87 3.24 36.07
C GLY A 148 9.86 1.82 36.67
N ASP A 149 9.93 1.74 37.99
CA ASP A 149 10.07 0.47 38.72
C ASP A 149 8.72 -0.05 39.26
N SER A 150 7.76 0.84 39.48
CA SER A 150 6.41 0.48 39.94
C SER A 150 5.49 0.05 38.80
N ASP A 151 4.44 -0.72 39.12
CA ASP A 151 3.45 -1.15 38.13
C ASP A 151 2.65 0.03 37.57
N GLU A 152 2.38 1.07 38.38
CA GLU A 152 1.71 2.31 37.95
C GLU A 152 2.54 3.08 36.92
N GLU A 153 3.85 3.23 37.15
CA GLU A 153 4.75 3.89 36.20
C GLU A 153 4.86 3.10 34.89
N ARG A 154 4.96 1.77 34.97
CA ARG A 154 5.00 0.90 33.79
C ARG A 154 3.69 0.96 33.01
N GLN A 155 2.55 1.04 33.69
CA GLN A 155 1.26 1.18 33.05
C GLN A 155 1.15 2.54 32.34
N LYS A 156 1.55 3.62 33.01
CA LYS A 156 1.61 4.97 32.42
C LYS A 156 2.50 5.00 31.18
N TRP A 157 3.65 4.34 31.24
CA TRP A 157 4.56 4.20 30.09
C TRP A 157 3.91 3.42 28.95
N ARG A 158 3.25 2.28 29.22
CA ARG A 158 2.55 1.50 28.21
C ARG A 158 1.46 2.33 27.52
N GLU A 159 0.68 3.08 28.27
CA GLU A 159 -0.38 3.94 27.74
C GLU A 159 0.16 5.11 26.92
N ALA A 160 1.29 5.70 27.34
CA ALA A 160 1.89 6.83 26.64
C ALA A 160 2.50 6.41 25.29
N PHE A 161 3.12 5.22 25.22
CA PHE A 161 3.83 4.78 24.02
C PHE A 161 3.06 3.75 23.18
N ALA A 162 1.90 3.28 23.65
CA ALA A 162 1.07 2.30 22.95
C ALA A 162 1.01 2.64 21.45
N PRO A 163 1.39 1.71 20.55
CA PRO A 163 1.24 1.92 19.13
C PRO A 163 -0.22 2.28 18.86
N GLU A 164 -0.44 3.44 18.26
CA GLU A 164 -1.78 3.83 17.86
C GLU A 164 -2.23 2.83 16.78
N LEU A 165 -3.16 1.95 17.15
CA LEU A 165 -4.08 1.39 16.17
C LEU A 165 -4.82 2.59 15.61
N ALA A 166 -4.54 2.92 14.35
CA ALA A 166 -5.09 4.09 13.71
C ALA A 166 -6.62 4.01 13.76
N ALA A 167 -7.23 4.74 14.70
CA ALA A 167 -8.67 4.92 14.78
C ALA A 167 -8.93 6.36 15.20
N ALA A 168 -8.82 7.25 14.22
CA ALA A 168 -9.54 8.53 14.23
C ALA A 168 -10.83 8.43 13.40
N VAL A 169 -11.11 7.27 12.80
CA VAL A 169 -12.33 7.00 12.04
C VAL A 169 -13.43 6.62 13.02
N THR A 170 -14.55 7.32 12.93
CA THR A 170 -15.72 7.01 13.74
C THR A 170 -16.16 5.59 13.44
N GLN A 171 -16.22 4.73 14.45
CA GLN A 171 -16.74 3.38 14.30
C GLN A 171 -18.21 3.32 14.71
N ILE A 172 -18.98 2.42 14.09
CA ILE A 172 -20.38 2.18 14.46
C ILE A 172 -20.68 0.71 14.72
N THR A 173 -21.67 0.46 15.57
CA THR A 173 -22.12 -0.88 15.93
C THR A 173 -22.93 -1.54 14.81
N ASP A 174 -23.15 -2.85 14.89
CA ASP A 174 -24.07 -3.57 14.01
C ASP A 174 -25.50 -2.99 13.98
N ASN A 175 -25.99 -2.56 15.14
CA ASN A 175 -27.34 -2.00 15.26
C ASN A 175 -27.43 -0.67 14.53
N GLU A 176 -26.42 0.18 14.66
CA GLU A 176 -26.33 1.44 13.93
C GLU A 176 -26.19 1.20 12.44
N MET A 177 -25.28 0.33 12.00
CA MET A 177 -25.13 -0.01 10.58
C MET A 177 -26.46 -0.51 9.99
N SER A 178 -27.12 -1.45 10.67
CA SER A 178 -28.40 -1.99 10.20
C SER A 178 -29.50 -0.92 10.16
N SER A 179 -29.53 -0.03 11.15
CA SER A 179 -30.47 1.09 11.22
C SER A 179 -30.25 2.06 10.05
N LEU A 180 -29.01 2.48 9.80
CA LEU A 180 -28.66 3.41 8.72
C LEU A 180 -29.03 2.84 7.34
N LEU A 181 -28.76 1.55 7.11
CA LEU A 181 -29.14 0.87 5.87
C LEU A 181 -30.66 0.81 5.71
N SER A 182 -31.41 0.51 6.78
CA SER A 182 -32.88 0.46 6.74
C SER A 182 -33.54 1.82 6.47
N GLN A 183 -32.83 2.92 6.75
CA GLN A 183 -33.27 4.30 6.55
C GLN A 183 -32.84 4.88 5.19
N GLY A 184 -32.50 4.03 4.22
CA GLY A 184 -32.10 4.47 2.88
C GLY A 184 -30.62 4.83 2.74
N GLY A 185 -29.79 4.54 3.75
CA GLY A 185 -28.32 4.61 3.66
C GLY A 185 -27.70 6.00 3.52
N VAL A 186 -28.50 7.06 3.39
CA VAL A 186 -27.99 8.43 3.18
C VAL A 186 -27.11 8.93 4.32
N GLU A 187 -27.48 8.64 5.56
CA GLU A 187 -26.69 9.02 6.75
C GLU A 187 -25.37 8.23 6.83
N LEU A 188 -25.32 7.00 6.32
CA LEU A 188 -24.05 6.25 6.18
C LEU A 188 -23.18 6.87 5.08
N ALA A 189 -23.79 7.26 3.96
CA ALA A 189 -23.09 7.87 2.83
C ALA A 189 -22.52 9.25 3.17
N ASP A 190 -23.24 10.06 3.93
CA ASP A 190 -22.78 11.38 4.39
C ASP A 190 -21.66 11.25 5.43
N ARG A 191 -21.79 10.36 6.41
CA ARG A 191 -20.83 10.21 7.52
C ARG A 191 -19.38 9.99 7.09
N TYR A 192 -19.17 9.28 5.99
CA TYR A 192 -17.83 9.00 5.45
C TYR A 192 -17.65 9.58 4.04
N ALA A 193 -18.43 10.62 3.72
CA ALA A 193 -18.46 11.22 2.40
C ALA A 193 -17.11 11.77 1.97
N PRO A 194 -16.73 11.60 0.69
CA PRO A 194 -15.58 12.28 0.13
C PRO A 194 -15.73 13.80 0.15
N LEU A 195 -14.61 14.47 0.42
CA LEU A 195 -14.43 15.88 0.11
C LEU A 195 -13.83 16.01 -1.28
N TRP A 196 -14.55 16.66 -2.19
CA TRP A 196 -14.19 16.74 -3.60
C TRP A 196 -13.33 17.96 -3.89
N PHE A 197 -12.23 17.77 -4.62
CA PHE A 197 -11.32 18.83 -5.06
C PHE A 197 -11.22 18.86 -6.58
N PHE A 198 -11.20 20.06 -7.13
CA PHE A 198 -11.13 20.31 -8.56
C PHE A 198 -10.05 21.34 -8.84
N GLY A 199 -9.30 21.12 -9.90
CA GLY A 199 -8.18 21.97 -10.30
C GLY A 199 -8.30 22.52 -11.70
N GLN A 200 -7.81 23.74 -11.93
CA GLN A 200 -7.58 24.24 -13.28
C GLN A 200 -6.22 23.75 -13.80
N ALA A 201 -6.18 23.27 -15.03
CA ALA A 201 -4.93 22.97 -15.72
C ALA A 201 -4.76 23.95 -16.89
N GLN A 202 -3.53 24.38 -17.16
CA GLN A 202 -3.21 25.25 -18.29
C GLN A 202 -4.08 26.54 -18.39
N ASN A 203 -4.44 27.12 -17.24
CA ASN A 203 -5.35 28.27 -17.13
C ASN A 203 -6.75 28.04 -17.71
N GLN A 204 -7.20 26.79 -17.76
CA GLN A 204 -8.53 26.41 -18.19
C GLN A 204 -9.28 25.74 -17.03
N PRO A 205 -10.54 26.12 -16.77
CA PRO A 205 -11.33 25.52 -15.70
C PRO A 205 -11.68 24.06 -16.02
N PRO A 206 -11.85 23.19 -15.00
CA PRO A 206 -12.33 21.82 -15.19
C PRO A 206 -13.80 21.82 -15.59
N CYS A 207 -14.23 20.71 -16.20
CA CYS A 207 -15.65 20.36 -16.17
C CYS A 207 -16.04 20.00 -14.74
N TYR A 208 -17.20 20.49 -14.33
CA TYR A 208 -17.72 20.35 -12.97
C TYR A 208 -18.96 19.44 -13.01
N PRO A 209 -19.18 18.57 -12.00
CA PRO A 209 -20.31 17.65 -12.01
C PRO A 209 -21.65 18.36 -12.16
N THR A 210 -22.60 17.75 -12.86
CA THR A 210 -23.92 18.33 -13.14
C THR A 210 -25.04 17.33 -12.86
N TRP A 211 -26.28 17.78 -12.95
CA TRP A 211 -27.44 16.90 -12.88
C TRP A 211 -27.57 16.09 -14.16
N ALA A 212 -27.88 14.80 -14.02
CA ALA A 212 -28.12 13.89 -15.14
C ALA A 212 -29.44 14.20 -15.86
N PHE A 213 -30.37 14.82 -15.13
CA PHE A 213 -31.66 15.28 -15.65
C PHE A 213 -31.88 16.76 -15.27
N GLY A 214 -33.06 17.31 -15.58
CA GLY A 214 -33.39 18.75 -15.46
C GLY A 214 -33.40 19.35 -14.04
N GLY A 215 -32.70 18.76 -13.08
CA GLY A 215 -32.52 19.29 -11.72
C GLY A 215 -31.50 20.44 -11.62
N SER A 216 -31.43 21.02 -10.42
CA SER A 216 -30.54 22.14 -10.09
C SER A 216 -30.31 22.25 -8.57
N PRO A 217 -29.48 23.20 -8.08
CA PRO A 217 -29.34 23.44 -6.66
C PRO A 217 -30.64 23.76 -5.91
N THR A 218 -31.65 24.25 -6.63
CA THR A 218 -32.90 24.74 -6.06
C THR A 218 -34.13 23.95 -6.53
N SER A 219 -33.95 22.94 -7.38
CA SER A 219 -35.02 22.08 -7.91
C SER A 219 -34.56 20.62 -7.98
N PRO A 220 -35.35 19.66 -7.47
CA PRO A 220 -35.07 18.24 -7.64
C PRO A 220 -34.96 17.83 -9.11
N ASP A 221 -34.30 16.71 -9.37
CA ASP A 221 -34.29 16.09 -10.68
C ASP A 221 -35.69 15.66 -11.11
N THR A 222 -35.95 15.84 -12.40
CA THR A 222 -37.10 15.25 -13.09
C THR A 222 -36.60 14.06 -13.91
N TYR A 223 -36.85 12.85 -13.43
CA TYR A 223 -36.27 11.61 -13.95
C TYR A 223 -37.01 11.07 -15.19
N ASP A 224 -36.84 11.72 -16.34
CA ASP A 224 -37.36 11.25 -17.62
C ASP A 224 -36.48 11.69 -18.81
N ASP A 225 -36.62 11.01 -19.95
CA ASP A 225 -35.82 11.27 -21.15
C ASP A 225 -36.00 12.69 -21.72
N ALA A 226 -37.17 13.31 -21.54
CA ALA A 226 -37.43 14.67 -22.02
C ALA A 226 -36.64 15.71 -21.22
N HIS A 227 -36.25 15.37 -20.00
CA HIS A 227 -35.44 16.20 -19.11
C HIS A 227 -33.99 15.69 -18.98
N LYS A 228 -33.55 14.73 -19.80
CA LYS A 228 -32.15 14.29 -19.82
C LYS A 228 -31.23 15.46 -20.15
N THR A 229 -30.14 15.60 -19.39
CA THR A 229 -29.15 16.66 -19.62
C THR A 229 -28.50 16.50 -21.01
N PRO A 230 -28.55 17.54 -21.86
CA PRO A 230 -27.89 17.51 -23.18
C PRO A 230 -26.38 17.39 -23.04
N ALA A 231 -25.74 16.65 -23.95
CA ALA A 231 -24.29 16.59 -24.01
C ALA A 231 -23.69 17.95 -24.39
N ALA A 232 -22.57 18.31 -23.77
CA ALA A 232 -21.81 19.49 -24.13
C ALA A 232 -20.83 19.18 -25.28
N PRO A 233 -20.68 20.06 -26.28
CA PRO A 233 -19.78 19.84 -27.40
C PRO A 233 -18.31 19.59 -26.98
N GLN A 234 -17.64 18.70 -27.71
CA GLN A 234 -16.19 18.54 -27.60
C GLN A 234 -15.48 19.85 -28.01
N CYS A 235 -14.28 20.03 -27.47
CA CYS A 235 -13.47 21.22 -27.71
C CYS A 235 -12.12 20.78 -28.26
N ASP A 236 -11.50 21.64 -29.07
CA ASP A 236 -10.11 21.46 -29.46
C ASP A 236 -9.21 21.31 -28.24
N TYR A 237 -8.38 20.29 -28.26
CA TYR A 237 -7.31 20.10 -27.32
C TYR A 237 -6.28 21.23 -27.46
N PRO A 238 -5.82 21.86 -26.35
CA PRO A 238 -5.95 21.43 -24.96
C PRO A 238 -7.19 21.96 -24.22
N ASN A 239 -8.15 22.65 -24.83
CA ASN A 239 -9.25 23.33 -24.13
C ASN A 239 -10.42 22.41 -23.71
N VAL A 240 -10.13 21.31 -23.01
CA VAL A 240 -11.08 20.22 -22.76
C VAL A 240 -12.31 20.64 -21.91
N GLY A 241 -12.23 21.71 -21.11
CA GLY A 241 -13.30 22.23 -20.26
C GLY A 241 -14.24 23.30 -20.87
N CYS A 242 -14.15 23.59 -22.18
CA CYS A 242 -14.64 24.86 -22.73
C CYS A 242 -16.18 25.02 -22.95
N LYS A 243 -16.96 23.95 -22.80
CA LYS A 243 -18.43 23.94 -23.06
C LYS A 243 -19.27 23.22 -22.00
N CYS A 244 -18.64 22.69 -20.97
CA CYS A 244 -19.32 22.06 -19.87
C CYS A 244 -19.58 23.07 -18.73
N ARG A 245 -20.43 22.70 -17.78
CA ARG A 245 -20.57 23.38 -16.50
C ARG A 245 -19.20 23.56 -15.83
N ASN A 246 -18.89 24.78 -15.41
CA ASN A 246 -17.68 25.13 -14.67
C ASN A 246 -18.02 25.55 -13.22
N PRO A 247 -17.02 25.72 -12.33
CA PRO A 247 -17.27 26.13 -10.95
C PRO A 247 -17.97 27.49 -10.79
N GLY A 248 -17.90 28.40 -11.78
CA GLY A 248 -18.60 29.68 -11.75
C GLY A 248 -18.19 30.66 -10.62
N VAL A 249 -17.17 30.32 -9.83
CA VAL A 249 -16.65 31.12 -8.71
C VAL A 249 -15.13 31.21 -8.78
N GLY A 250 -14.54 32.26 -8.22
CA GLY A 250 -13.09 32.46 -8.25
C GLY A 250 -12.32 31.34 -7.55
N ILE A 251 -11.07 31.09 -7.98
CA ILE A 251 -10.16 30.12 -7.37
C ILE A 251 -9.98 30.42 -5.88
N GLY A 252 -9.84 29.37 -5.08
CA GLY A 252 -9.72 29.45 -3.63
C GLY A 252 -11.05 29.63 -2.92
N ASN A 253 -12.20 29.59 -3.62
CA ASN A 253 -13.53 29.61 -3.02
C ASN A 253 -14.15 28.21 -2.98
N ARG A 254 -15.17 28.03 -2.12
CA ARG A 254 -15.98 26.81 -2.13
C ARG A 254 -16.71 26.72 -3.47
N GLY A 255 -16.64 25.57 -4.12
CA GLY A 255 -17.32 25.32 -5.40
C GLY A 255 -18.84 25.37 -5.27
N PRO A 256 -19.58 25.30 -6.39
CA PRO A 256 -21.03 25.23 -6.37
C PRO A 256 -21.50 23.83 -5.98
N ALA A 257 -22.78 23.72 -5.55
CA ALA A 257 -23.41 22.44 -5.28
C ALA A 257 -23.58 21.59 -6.53
N PHE A 258 -23.53 20.28 -6.36
CA PHE A 258 -23.77 19.29 -7.42
C PHE A 258 -24.36 18.01 -6.82
N PRO A 259 -25.12 17.23 -7.61
CA PRO A 259 -25.74 16.02 -7.11
C PRO A 259 -24.70 14.90 -6.97
N ILE A 260 -24.91 14.05 -5.97
CA ILE A 260 -24.22 12.78 -5.82
C ILE A 260 -25.25 11.69 -5.99
N TYR A 261 -25.11 10.91 -7.06
CA TYR A 261 -25.94 9.73 -7.27
C TYR A 261 -25.32 8.58 -6.51
N PHE A 262 -25.89 8.27 -5.34
CA PHE A 262 -25.34 7.24 -4.47
C PHE A 262 -26.18 5.97 -4.47
N THR A 263 -25.50 4.85 -4.22
CA THR A 263 -26.13 3.56 -3.91
C THR A 263 -25.36 2.92 -2.77
N TYR A 264 -26.01 1.98 -2.07
CA TYR A 264 -25.35 1.22 -1.03
C TYR A 264 -25.80 -0.24 -1.06
N LYS A 265 -24.94 -1.14 -0.59
CA LYS A 265 -25.29 -2.56 -0.51
C LYS A 265 -24.50 -3.26 0.59
N ARG A 266 -25.18 -4.07 1.39
CA ARG A 266 -24.54 -5.07 2.22
C ARG A 266 -24.13 -6.25 1.33
N CYS A 267 -22.83 -6.41 1.12
CA CYS A 267 -22.27 -7.44 0.25
C CYS A 267 -21.96 -8.74 1.00
N SER A 268 -21.73 -8.67 2.32
CA SER A 268 -21.61 -9.83 3.19
C SER A 268 -21.94 -9.48 4.65
N ASP A 269 -21.82 -10.43 5.55
CA ASP A 269 -21.97 -10.19 7.00
C ASP A 269 -20.94 -9.19 7.54
N THR A 270 -19.81 -9.04 6.85
CA THR A 270 -18.68 -8.20 7.25
C THR A 270 -18.36 -7.08 6.27
N GLU A 271 -19.17 -6.87 5.22
CA GLU A 271 -18.89 -5.88 4.18
C GLU A 271 -20.15 -5.13 3.73
N VAL A 272 -20.07 -3.81 3.76
CA VAL A 272 -21.06 -2.88 3.20
C VAL A 272 -20.32 -1.93 2.27
N ARG A 273 -20.86 -1.66 1.09
CA ARG A 273 -20.31 -0.69 0.14
C ARG A 273 -21.26 0.49 -0.03
N VAL A 274 -20.70 1.67 -0.12
CA VAL A 274 -21.38 2.89 -0.57
C VAL A 274 -20.68 3.38 -1.82
N VAL A 275 -21.43 3.67 -2.87
CA VAL A 275 -20.90 4.15 -4.15
C VAL A 275 -21.44 5.54 -4.41
N TYR A 276 -20.54 6.45 -4.76
CA TYR A 276 -20.79 7.84 -5.08
C TYR A 276 -20.50 7.99 -6.57
N ASN A 277 -21.52 8.33 -7.37
CA ASN A 277 -21.36 8.55 -8.80
C ASN A 277 -21.50 10.04 -9.12
N LEU A 278 -20.56 10.56 -9.90
CA LEU A 278 -20.54 11.92 -10.42
C LEU A 278 -20.87 11.87 -11.90
N PHE A 279 -21.78 12.72 -12.33
CA PHE A 279 -22.17 12.83 -13.73
C PHE A 279 -21.52 14.05 -14.37
N TYR A 280 -20.96 13.85 -15.55
CA TYR A 280 -20.47 14.92 -16.41
C TYR A 280 -21.17 14.86 -17.76
N GLU A 281 -21.62 16.02 -18.22
CA GLU A 281 -22.24 16.20 -19.54
C GLU A 281 -21.22 16.16 -20.71
N LYS A 282 -19.97 15.79 -20.42
CA LYS A 282 -18.87 15.71 -21.38
C LYS A 282 -17.70 14.89 -20.84
N ASP A 283 -17.13 14.01 -21.66
CA ASP A 283 -15.80 13.42 -21.45
C ASP A 283 -15.01 13.35 -22.75
N GLY A 284 -14.14 14.33 -23.01
CA GLY A 284 -13.31 14.27 -24.21
C GLY A 284 -12.87 15.59 -24.79
N ALA A 285 -12.08 15.47 -25.85
CA ALA A 285 -11.54 16.58 -26.62
C ALA A 285 -11.26 16.17 -28.06
N GLU A 286 -11.23 17.16 -28.95
CA GLU A 286 -10.84 16.98 -30.34
C GLU A 286 -9.33 17.18 -30.48
N VAL A 287 -8.62 16.17 -30.98
CA VAL A 287 -7.16 16.18 -31.17
C VAL A 287 -6.87 16.05 -32.66
N ILE A 288 -6.48 17.16 -33.31
CA ILE A 288 -6.10 17.19 -34.73
C ILE A 288 -7.22 16.60 -35.62
N GLY A 289 -8.47 17.01 -35.39
CA GLY A 289 -9.63 16.53 -36.14
C GLY A 289 -10.12 15.12 -35.78
N ILE A 290 -9.63 14.55 -34.67
CA ILE A 290 -10.09 13.26 -34.13
C ILE A 290 -10.74 13.52 -32.77
N GLU A 291 -12.04 13.24 -32.66
CA GLU A 291 -12.76 13.25 -31.39
C GLU A 291 -12.23 12.12 -30.49
N THR A 292 -11.80 12.46 -29.28
CA THR A 292 -11.30 11.51 -28.28
C THR A 292 -12.19 11.55 -27.05
N GLY A 293 -12.82 10.42 -26.70
CA GLY A 293 -13.78 10.32 -25.62
C GLY A 293 -15.23 10.23 -26.11
N HIS A 294 -16.18 10.56 -25.23
CA HIS A 294 -17.61 10.36 -25.43
C HIS A 294 -18.44 11.55 -24.92
N ASP A 295 -19.73 11.54 -25.25
CA ASP A 295 -20.65 12.64 -24.93
C ASP A 295 -20.94 12.80 -23.44
N TYR A 296 -20.77 11.74 -22.64
CA TYR A 296 -21.10 11.71 -21.22
C TYR A 296 -20.06 10.93 -20.43
N ASP A 297 -19.96 11.26 -19.14
CA ASP A 297 -19.10 10.54 -18.21
C ASP A 297 -19.78 10.27 -16.88
N TRP A 298 -19.38 9.15 -16.28
CA TRP A 298 -19.82 8.71 -14.97
C TRP A 298 -18.62 8.20 -14.18
N GLU A 299 -18.14 9.03 -13.26
CA GLU A 299 -17.02 8.68 -12.40
C GLU A 299 -17.47 8.23 -11.01
N ARG A 300 -16.67 7.37 -10.39
CA ARG A 300 -17.10 6.62 -9.21
C ARG A 300 -16.06 6.59 -8.12
N VAL A 301 -16.53 6.87 -6.91
CA VAL A 301 -15.85 6.53 -5.67
C VAL A 301 -16.64 5.44 -4.96
N ILE A 302 -15.97 4.37 -4.54
CA ILE A 302 -16.59 3.28 -3.78
C ILE A 302 -15.91 3.23 -2.41
N ILE A 303 -16.67 3.42 -1.34
CA ILE A 303 -16.19 3.26 0.02
C ILE A 303 -16.64 1.89 0.54
N ILE A 304 -15.68 1.10 0.99
CA ILE A 304 -15.92 -0.25 1.52
C ILE A 304 -15.82 -0.19 3.05
N HIS A 305 -16.95 -0.39 3.73
CA HIS A 305 -17.03 -0.56 5.17
C HIS A 305 -16.85 -2.02 5.55
N SER A 306 -15.92 -2.28 6.46
CA SER A 306 -15.65 -3.62 6.98
C SER A 306 -16.05 -3.71 8.45
N ARG A 307 -16.56 -4.88 8.85
CA ARG A 307 -16.81 -5.23 10.25
C ARG A 307 -15.58 -5.89 10.86
N ASP A 308 -15.13 -5.39 11.99
CA ASP A 308 -14.02 -5.97 12.73
C ASP A 308 -14.46 -7.11 13.68
N ALA A 309 -13.49 -7.68 14.41
CA ALA A 309 -13.75 -8.77 15.36
C ALA A 309 -14.55 -8.34 16.60
N ASN A 310 -14.66 -7.05 16.88
CA ASN A 310 -15.45 -6.48 17.97
C ASN A 310 -16.87 -6.12 17.53
N ASN A 311 -17.27 -6.49 16.30
CA ASN A 311 -18.55 -6.14 15.69
C ASN A 311 -18.72 -4.63 15.45
N MET A 312 -17.60 -3.93 15.23
CA MET A 312 -17.59 -2.52 14.89
C MET A 312 -17.34 -2.36 13.39
N TRP A 313 -18.03 -1.39 12.78
CA TRP A 313 -17.94 -1.05 11.37
C TRP A 313 -17.23 0.27 11.19
N ALA A 314 -16.37 0.33 10.19
CA ALA A 314 -15.68 1.52 9.74
C ALA A 314 -15.35 1.40 8.25
N PRO A 315 -15.16 2.52 7.54
CA PRO A 315 -14.56 2.46 6.21
C PRO A 315 -13.15 1.84 6.31
N SER A 316 -12.84 0.95 5.39
CA SER A 316 -11.63 0.13 5.39
C SER A 316 -10.83 0.30 4.10
N ARG A 317 -11.50 0.63 2.99
CA ARG A 317 -10.90 0.86 1.68
C ARG A 317 -11.71 1.88 0.88
N ALA A 318 -11.05 2.56 -0.04
CA ALA A 318 -11.68 3.35 -1.09
C ALA A 318 -11.22 2.84 -2.46
N LEU A 319 -12.15 2.69 -3.40
CA LEU A 319 -11.86 2.46 -4.81
C LEU A 319 -12.16 3.75 -5.57
N LEU A 320 -11.15 4.33 -6.22
CA LEU A 320 -11.27 5.56 -7.00
C LEU A 320 -11.13 5.21 -8.48
N SER A 321 -12.14 5.55 -9.29
CA SER A 321 -12.08 5.29 -10.74
C SER A 321 -10.98 6.12 -11.41
N ALA A 322 -10.28 5.50 -12.36
CA ALA A 322 -9.24 6.13 -13.17
C ALA A 322 -9.13 5.47 -14.54
N HIS A 323 -8.29 6.03 -15.43
CA HIS A 323 -8.12 5.53 -16.79
C HIS A 323 -7.71 4.05 -16.86
N SER A 324 -6.94 3.59 -15.87
CA SER A 324 -6.42 2.22 -15.78
C SER A 324 -7.33 1.26 -15.01
N GLY A 325 -8.51 1.73 -14.55
CA GLY A 325 -9.49 0.94 -13.80
C GLY A 325 -9.84 1.61 -12.47
N TYR A 326 -9.43 0.98 -11.36
CA TYR A 326 -9.65 1.52 -10.02
C TYR A 326 -8.33 1.55 -9.23
N HIS A 327 -8.06 2.69 -8.60
CA HIS A 327 -7.09 2.76 -7.51
C HIS A 327 -7.73 2.17 -6.25
N ASP A 328 -7.17 1.06 -5.79
CA ASP A 328 -7.65 0.36 -4.62
C ASP A 328 -6.77 0.67 -3.40
N LEU A 329 -7.28 1.53 -2.53
CA LEU A 329 -6.53 2.14 -1.43
C LEU A 329 -7.07 1.64 -0.10
N ALA A 330 -6.18 1.21 0.79
CA ALA A 330 -6.55 1.04 2.18
C ALA A 330 -6.92 2.41 2.76
N TRP A 331 -7.94 2.48 3.61
CA TRP A 331 -8.43 3.75 4.14
C TRP A 331 -7.33 4.59 4.81
N GLY A 332 -6.41 3.90 5.50
CA GLY A 332 -5.28 4.54 6.17
C GLY A 332 -4.15 5.02 5.28
N ASP A 333 -4.13 4.64 4.00
CA ASP A 333 -3.12 5.08 3.04
C ASP A 333 -3.54 6.37 2.33
N ILE A 334 -4.85 6.68 2.32
CA ILE A 334 -5.41 7.91 1.74
C ILE A 334 -4.77 9.13 2.43
N GLN A 335 -4.05 9.93 1.67
CA GLN A 335 -3.38 11.11 2.21
C GLN A 335 -4.42 12.18 2.60
N ASN A 336 -4.21 12.82 3.75
CA ASN A 336 -4.92 14.04 4.18
C ASN A 336 -6.44 13.91 4.43
N THR A 337 -6.89 12.95 5.22
CA THR A 337 -8.32 12.81 5.63
C THR A 337 -8.75 13.84 6.70
N LEU A 338 -10.06 14.14 6.78
CA LEU A 338 -10.64 15.13 7.69
C LEU A 338 -11.65 14.49 8.64
N THR A 339 -11.73 15.02 9.86
CA THR A 339 -12.80 14.70 10.81
C THR A 339 -14.09 15.43 10.47
N THR A 340 -15.22 14.94 10.97
CA THR A 340 -16.52 15.62 10.84
C THR A 340 -16.47 17.05 11.39
N ASP A 341 -15.75 17.28 12.50
CA ASP A 341 -15.62 18.60 13.12
C ASP A 341 -14.84 19.59 12.25
N GLU A 342 -13.77 19.15 11.60
CA GLU A 342 -12.98 19.97 10.67
C GLU A 342 -13.80 20.37 9.43
N ILE A 343 -14.64 19.46 8.91
CA ILE A 343 -15.58 19.78 7.83
C ILE A 343 -16.55 20.88 8.28
N ASN A 344 -17.17 20.72 9.46
CA ASN A 344 -18.13 21.68 9.99
C ASN A 344 -17.50 23.04 10.33
N ALA A 345 -16.22 23.07 10.71
CA ALA A 345 -15.47 24.28 10.97
C ALA A 345 -15.02 25.02 9.70
N GLY A 346 -15.12 24.38 8.52
CA GLY A 346 -14.68 24.95 7.24
C GLY A 346 -13.18 24.77 6.96
N ASP A 347 -12.48 23.93 7.72
CA ASP A 347 -11.04 23.64 7.61
C ASP A 347 -10.70 22.69 6.44
N ALA A 348 -11.72 22.32 5.66
CA ALA A 348 -11.70 21.39 4.55
C ALA A 348 -10.62 21.63 3.49
N LYS A 349 -10.06 22.86 3.39
CA LYS A 349 -9.01 23.21 2.41
C LYS A 349 -7.58 22.93 2.87
N SER A 350 -7.33 22.74 4.16
CA SER A 350 -5.96 22.72 4.68
C SER A 350 -5.23 21.42 4.27
N PRO A 351 -4.00 21.48 3.72
CA PRO A 351 -3.28 20.31 3.21
C PRO A 351 -2.74 19.38 4.31
N ASN A 352 -3.07 19.62 5.59
CA ASN A 352 -2.53 18.88 6.74
C ASN A 352 -3.60 18.03 7.44
N GLY A 353 -4.50 17.39 6.68
CA GLY A 353 -5.34 16.34 7.26
C GLY A 353 -4.47 15.19 7.76
N VAL A 354 -4.85 14.52 8.84
CA VAL A 354 -4.19 13.27 9.24
C VAL A 354 -4.74 12.11 8.39
N GLN A 355 -4.12 10.93 8.42
CA GLN A 355 -4.70 9.73 7.78
C GLN A 355 -5.66 9.03 8.76
N ASN A 356 -6.65 8.29 8.24
CA ASN A 356 -7.64 7.52 9.01
C ASN A 356 -8.72 8.33 9.75
N ASN A 357 -9.15 9.47 9.22
CA ASN A 357 -10.34 10.21 9.67
C ASN A 357 -11.58 9.86 8.82
N ASP A 358 -12.73 10.45 9.17
CA ASP A 358 -14.05 10.16 8.62
C ASP A 358 -14.18 10.48 7.12
N HIS A 359 -13.61 11.58 6.66
CA HIS A 359 -13.84 12.12 5.31
C HIS A 359 -12.56 12.07 4.45
N PRO A 360 -12.52 11.25 3.40
CA PRO A 360 -11.36 11.17 2.51
C PRO A 360 -11.37 12.37 1.56
N LYS A 361 -10.19 12.89 1.24
CA LYS A 361 -10.06 13.83 0.12
C LYS A 361 -10.02 13.06 -1.19
N VAL A 362 -10.79 13.52 -2.16
CA VAL A 362 -10.79 13.00 -3.52
C VAL A 362 -10.49 14.13 -4.48
N TYR A 363 -9.38 14.01 -5.18
CA TYR A 363 -8.93 14.94 -6.19
C TYR A 363 -9.38 14.46 -7.56
N VAL A 364 -10.11 15.32 -8.26
CA VAL A 364 -10.62 15.08 -9.60
C VAL A 364 -9.65 15.66 -10.62
N ALA A 365 -9.19 14.81 -11.55
CA ALA A 365 -8.37 15.25 -12.67
C ALA A 365 -9.13 16.19 -13.60
N TRP A 366 -8.42 17.16 -14.17
CA TRP A 366 -9.05 18.23 -14.93
C TRP A 366 -9.77 17.80 -16.23
N SER A 367 -9.17 16.89 -17.02
CA SER A 367 -9.64 16.60 -18.40
C SER A 367 -10.59 15.41 -18.54
N LYS A 368 -10.44 14.42 -17.68
CA LYS A 368 -10.99 13.08 -17.84
C LYS A 368 -11.60 12.55 -16.54
N HIS A 369 -11.72 13.43 -15.55
CA HIS A 369 -12.45 13.22 -14.30
C HIS A 369 -12.01 12.05 -13.40
N ALA A 370 -10.97 11.30 -13.77
CA ALA A 370 -10.32 10.32 -12.92
C ALA A 370 -10.05 10.84 -11.50
N HIS A 371 -10.27 9.98 -10.52
CA HIS A 371 -10.24 10.27 -9.10
C HIS A 371 -8.97 9.75 -8.43
N PHE A 372 -8.37 10.58 -7.58
CA PHE A 372 -7.11 10.28 -6.89
C PHE A 372 -7.17 10.69 -5.42
N ASP A 373 -6.32 10.10 -4.58
CA ASP A 373 -6.20 10.40 -3.14
C ASP A 373 -5.15 11.48 -2.84
N ASP A 374 -4.38 11.90 -3.84
CA ASP A 374 -3.26 12.83 -3.70
C ASP A 374 -3.39 14.07 -4.59
N ARG A 375 -2.71 15.14 -4.17
CA ARG A 375 -2.58 16.37 -4.94
C ARG A 375 -1.33 16.30 -5.81
N ASN A 376 -1.45 16.51 -7.12
CA ASN A 376 -0.33 16.53 -8.06
C ASN A 376 -0.36 17.81 -8.90
N THR A 377 0.49 18.75 -8.52
CA THR A 377 0.71 20.02 -9.25
C THR A 377 2.04 20.06 -10.00
N GLY A 378 2.70 18.91 -10.17
CA GLY A 378 4.00 18.82 -10.84
C GLY A 378 3.90 18.79 -12.37
N TRP A 379 2.83 18.17 -12.89
CA TRP A 379 2.58 18.01 -14.33
C TRP A 379 1.36 18.82 -14.72
N ASN A 380 1.57 19.94 -15.41
CA ASN A 380 0.52 20.83 -15.90
C ASN A 380 0.64 20.99 -17.42
N ASP A 381 0.77 19.86 -18.11
CA ASP A 381 0.87 19.78 -19.55
C ASP A 381 -0.29 18.96 -20.11
N PRO A 382 -0.59 19.09 -21.40
CA PRO A 382 -1.71 18.37 -21.99
C PRO A 382 -1.59 16.84 -21.90
N ILE A 383 -0.41 16.26 -22.13
CA ILE A 383 -0.24 14.81 -22.29
C ILE A 383 -0.46 14.09 -20.96
N SER A 384 0.05 14.65 -19.87
CA SER A 384 -0.14 14.09 -18.53
C SER A 384 -1.61 13.95 -18.15
N GLN A 385 -2.51 14.79 -18.70
CA GLN A 385 -3.95 14.73 -18.42
C GLN A 385 -4.64 13.45 -18.91
N SER A 386 -4.01 12.69 -19.83
CA SER A 386 -4.51 11.39 -20.30
C SER A 386 -3.92 10.21 -19.53
N THR A 387 -3.23 10.46 -18.42
CA THR A 387 -2.53 9.45 -17.62
C THR A 387 -2.83 9.64 -16.14
N ASP A 388 -2.39 8.70 -15.30
CA ASP A 388 -2.52 8.80 -13.85
C ASP A 388 -1.65 9.93 -13.24
N ASN A 389 -0.82 10.60 -14.07
CA ASN A 389 -0.05 11.80 -13.71
C ASN A 389 -0.79 13.11 -13.97
N ALA A 390 -2.11 13.08 -14.26
CA ALA A 390 -2.90 14.26 -14.55
C ALA A 390 -2.79 15.34 -13.46
N PHE A 391 -2.93 16.60 -13.89
CA PHE A 391 -2.90 17.74 -12.98
C PHE A 391 -4.12 17.69 -12.07
N ARG A 392 -3.89 17.88 -10.77
CA ARG A 392 -4.93 17.92 -9.76
C ARG A 392 -4.52 18.83 -8.61
N SER A 393 -5.37 19.78 -8.30
CA SER A 393 -5.15 20.82 -7.30
C SER A 393 -6.40 21.01 -6.45
N ASP A 394 -6.30 21.95 -5.52
CA ASP A 394 -7.30 22.37 -4.55
C ASP A 394 -7.90 23.74 -4.88
N ASP A 395 -7.90 24.11 -6.18
CA ASP A 395 -8.40 25.41 -6.64
C ASP A 395 -9.87 25.63 -6.25
N TRP A 396 -10.67 24.56 -6.30
CA TRP A 396 -12.01 24.50 -5.73
C TRP A 396 -12.19 23.22 -4.93
N TRP A 397 -13.08 23.29 -3.95
CA TRP A 397 -13.49 22.14 -3.15
C TRP A 397 -14.96 22.24 -2.79
N TYR A 398 -15.56 21.09 -2.49
CA TYR A 398 -16.92 21.05 -2.00
C TYR A 398 -17.17 19.81 -1.14
N TYR A 399 -17.59 20.04 0.11
CA TYR A 399 -18.32 19.03 0.86
C TYR A 399 -19.78 19.10 0.40
N VAL A 400 -20.26 18.00 -0.17
CA VAL A 400 -21.62 17.91 -0.70
C VAL A 400 -22.58 17.72 0.47
N ASP A 401 -23.54 18.62 0.62
CA ASP A 401 -24.59 18.48 1.64
C ASP A 401 -25.50 17.30 1.31
N LYS A 402 -25.96 16.58 2.34
CA LYS A 402 -26.83 15.40 2.19
C LYS A 402 -28.12 15.64 1.39
N SER A 403 -28.62 16.87 1.32
CA SER A 403 -29.77 17.23 0.47
C SER A 403 -29.52 17.03 -1.03
N TYR A 404 -28.26 16.93 -1.45
CA TYR A 404 -27.84 16.65 -2.83
C TYR A 404 -27.58 15.16 -3.10
N TYR A 405 -27.79 14.29 -2.11
CA TYR A 405 -27.62 12.86 -2.26
C TYR A 405 -28.89 12.24 -2.84
N ILE A 406 -28.74 11.66 -4.02
CA ILE A 406 -29.83 11.03 -4.76
C ILE A 406 -29.63 9.53 -4.68
N LEU A 407 -30.49 8.85 -3.91
CA LEU A 407 -30.50 7.39 -3.90
C LEU A 407 -30.93 6.88 -5.29
N SER A 408 -30.01 6.22 -5.96
CA SER A 408 -30.10 5.89 -7.40
C SER A 408 -30.11 4.38 -7.68
N ASP A 409 -30.59 3.59 -6.72
CA ASP A 409 -30.82 2.16 -6.93
C ASP A 409 -32.06 1.89 -7.79
N ASP A 410 -32.22 0.65 -8.25
CA ASP A 410 -33.30 0.26 -9.17
C ASP A 410 -34.70 0.27 -8.53
N THR A 411 -34.81 0.55 -7.23
CA THR A 411 -36.08 0.70 -6.53
C THR A 411 -36.61 2.14 -6.65
N THR A 412 -35.73 3.12 -6.84
CA THR A 412 -36.09 4.55 -6.93
C THR A 412 -36.44 4.97 -8.36
N ALA A 413 -37.17 6.09 -8.50
CA ALA A 413 -37.43 6.69 -9.81
C ALA A 413 -36.13 7.13 -10.50
N ALA A 414 -35.17 7.63 -9.71
CA ALA A 414 -33.86 8.04 -10.18
C ALA A 414 -33.09 6.89 -10.82
N GLY A 415 -32.92 5.77 -10.11
CA GLY A 415 -32.16 4.64 -10.64
C GLY A 415 -32.81 3.99 -11.85
N LYS A 416 -34.14 3.94 -11.92
CA LYS A 416 -34.88 3.45 -13.10
C LYS A 416 -34.67 4.34 -14.32
N ALA A 417 -34.73 5.66 -14.18
CA ALA A 417 -34.48 6.58 -15.28
C ALA A 417 -33.02 6.55 -15.73
N LEU A 418 -32.09 6.58 -14.78
CA LEU A 418 -30.66 6.45 -15.03
C LEU A 418 -30.30 5.17 -15.79
N GLY A 419 -30.92 4.04 -15.43
CA GLY A 419 -30.71 2.75 -16.08
C GLY A 419 -31.45 2.56 -17.41
N SER A 420 -32.39 3.43 -17.77
CA SER A 420 -33.14 3.37 -19.05
C SER A 420 -32.67 4.37 -20.09
N ALA A 421 -32.07 5.49 -19.66
CA ALA A 421 -31.49 6.49 -20.55
C ALA A 421 -30.30 5.93 -21.33
N ASN A 422 -30.17 6.31 -22.61
CA ASN A 422 -29.01 5.99 -23.44
C ASN A 422 -27.89 7.00 -23.21
N TRP A 423 -26.83 6.60 -22.51
CA TRP A 423 -25.64 7.44 -22.24
C TRP A 423 -24.51 7.28 -23.28
N GLY A 424 -24.71 6.48 -24.32
CA GLY A 424 -23.67 6.21 -25.34
C GLY A 424 -22.53 5.33 -24.82
N ASP A 425 -21.33 5.53 -25.37
CA ASP A 425 -20.09 4.82 -25.00
C ASP A 425 -19.45 5.34 -23.69
N ALA A 426 -20.21 6.11 -22.89
CA ALA A 426 -19.82 6.46 -21.52
C ALA A 426 -19.38 5.17 -20.82
N THR A 427 -18.11 5.12 -20.39
CA THR A 427 -17.41 3.89 -19.98
C THR A 427 -18.12 3.15 -18.84
N SER A 428 -19.12 3.79 -18.22
CA SER A 428 -19.88 3.26 -17.12
C SER A 428 -21.30 3.86 -17.04
N ASN A 429 -22.32 3.30 -17.71
CA ASN A 429 -23.73 3.55 -17.32
C ASN A 429 -23.86 3.44 -15.79
N PRO A 430 -24.58 4.34 -15.09
CA PRO A 430 -24.70 4.29 -13.63
C PRO A 430 -25.15 2.87 -13.22
N PRO A 431 -24.41 2.13 -12.36
CA PRO A 431 -24.74 0.75 -12.08
C PRO A 431 -26.01 0.77 -11.24
N SER A 432 -27.12 0.37 -11.85
CA SER A 432 -28.33 0.06 -11.09
C SER A 432 -28.05 -1.18 -10.23
N VAL A 433 -28.53 -1.15 -8.98
CA VAL A 433 -28.38 -2.28 -8.06
C VAL A 433 -29.42 -3.34 -8.42
N HIS A 434 -29.21 -4.09 -9.50
CA HIS A 434 -30.17 -5.07 -10.03
C HIS A 434 -30.78 -6.02 -8.97
N ALA A 435 -32.12 -6.01 -8.90
CA ALA A 435 -32.97 -7.15 -8.57
C ALA A 435 -33.73 -7.62 -9.83
N ASN A 436 -33.26 -8.73 -10.43
CA ASN A 436 -33.96 -9.63 -11.36
C ASN A 436 -34.80 -9.03 -12.53
N ARG A 437 -34.20 -8.91 -13.72
CA ARG A 437 -34.58 -9.58 -15.00
C ARG A 437 -33.97 -8.86 -16.21
N ILE A 438 -33.16 -9.60 -16.98
CA ILE A 438 -32.94 -9.56 -18.44
C ILE A 438 -32.78 -8.15 -19.08
N VAL A 439 -31.54 -7.70 -19.30
CA VAL A 439 -31.01 -7.19 -20.60
C VAL A 439 -29.47 -7.38 -20.60
N ARG A 440 -28.91 -7.67 -21.77
CA ARG A 440 -27.60 -8.26 -22.07
C ARG A 440 -26.39 -7.31 -21.94
N ASP A 441 -25.30 -7.91 -21.43
CA ASP A 441 -23.89 -7.80 -21.83
C ASP A 441 -23.19 -6.43 -21.83
N PHE A 442 -22.96 -5.93 -20.62
CA PHE A 442 -21.76 -5.27 -20.06
C PHE A 442 -22.31 -4.54 -18.82
N LEU A 443 -21.90 -4.90 -17.59
CA LEU A 443 -22.14 -4.21 -16.30
C LEU A 443 -22.16 -5.26 -15.15
N LEU A 444 -21.08 -5.30 -14.37
CA LEU A 444 -20.92 -6.20 -13.22
C LEU A 444 -21.55 -5.60 -11.97
N ASN A 445 -22.32 -6.43 -11.26
CA ASN A 445 -22.95 -6.17 -9.97
C ASN A 445 -21.96 -5.63 -8.92
N LEU A 446 -22.39 -4.63 -8.16
CA LEU A 446 -21.63 -3.92 -7.10
C LEU A 446 -20.95 -4.82 -6.05
N CYS A 447 -21.48 -6.01 -5.77
CA CYS A 447 -20.88 -6.97 -4.84
C CYS A 447 -20.00 -8.04 -5.50
N THR A 448 -19.96 -8.10 -6.83
CA THR A 448 -19.16 -9.05 -7.63
C THR A 448 -18.13 -8.34 -8.50
N LEU A 449 -17.59 -7.22 -8.04
CA LEU A 449 -16.34 -6.67 -8.58
C LEU A 449 -15.12 -7.61 -8.35
N TRP A 450 -15.36 -8.86 -7.93
CA TRP A 450 -14.47 -9.99 -8.15
C TRP A 450 -15.17 -11.36 -8.12
N GLU A 451 -16.23 -11.61 -8.90
CA GLU A 451 -16.64 -13.01 -9.25
C GLU A 451 -17.25 -13.08 -10.67
N GLY A 452 -16.47 -13.58 -11.64
CA GLY A 452 -16.88 -14.30 -12.87
C GLY A 452 -18.00 -13.77 -13.79
N LEU A 453 -17.66 -13.41 -15.04
CA LEU A 453 -18.59 -13.34 -16.18
C LEU A 453 -19.31 -14.69 -16.43
N PRO A 454 -20.60 -14.73 -16.82
CA PRO A 454 -21.27 -15.96 -17.24
C PRO A 454 -20.85 -16.38 -18.67
N ARG A 455 -20.47 -17.65 -18.84
CA ARG A 455 -20.45 -18.33 -20.14
C ARG A 455 -21.69 -19.21 -20.29
N SER A 456 -22.25 -19.17 -21.49
CA SER A 456 -23.35 -19.95 -22.08
C SER A 456 -24.81 -19.55 -21.75
N MET A 457 -25.35 -18.69 -22.62
CA MET A 457 -26.74 -18.78 -23.06
C MET A 457 -26.80 -19.97 -24.04
N THR A 458 -27.41 -21.08 -23.63
CA THR A 458 -27.80 -22.15 -24.56
C THR A 458 -29.00 -21.66 -25.36
N LEU A 459 -28.81 -21.46 -26.67
CA LEU A 459 -29.93 -21.43 -27.61
C LEU A 459 -30.46 -22.87 -27.80
N PRO A 460 -31.78 -23.07 -27.95
CA PRO A 460 -32.34 -24.37 -28.27
C PRO A 460 -31.91 -24.77 -29.68
N ASN A 461 -31.28 -25.94 -29.82
CA ASN A 461 -31.18 -26.62 -31.10
C ASN A 461 -32.43 -27.48 -31.25
N ASP A 462 -33.27 -27.10 -32.19
CA ASP A 462 -34.11 -27.96 -33.05
C ASP A 462 -34.97 -26.99 -33.86
N VAL A 463 -34.68 -26.78 -35.15
CA VAL A 463 -35.52 -27.16 -36.29
C VAL A 463 -34.75 -26.96 -37.61
N ASP A 464 -34.84 -28.00 -38.44
CA ASP A 464 -34.61 -28.19 -39.87
C ASP A 464 -34.09 -27.08 -40.79
N ALA A 465 -33.21 -27.56 -41.67
CA ALA A 465 -32.86 -26.97 -42.95
C ALA A 465 -34.09 -26.71 -43.82
N GLN A 466 -34.21 -25.49 -44.36
CA GLN A 466 -34.75 -25.28 -45.70
C GLN A 466 -34.30 -23.93 -46.30
N THR A 467 -33.89 -24.07 -47.55
CA THR A 467 -33.59 -23.10 -48.61
C THR A 467 -34.44 -21.82 -48.65
N SER A 468 -33.81 -20.66 -48.86
CA SER A 468 -34.26 -19.65 -49.85
C SER A 468 -33.26 -18.49 -50.01
N GLU A 469 -32.78 -18.35 -51.25
CA GLU A 469 -32.32 -17.19 -52.04
C GLU A 469 -32.15 -15.80 -51.37
N ILE A 470 -31.00 -15.18 -51.64
CA ILE A 470 -30.76 -13.72 -51.54
C ILE A 470 -30.67 -13.17 -52.97
N PRO A 471 -31.41 -12.10 -53.34
CA PRO A 471 -31.12 -11.31 -54.53
C PRO A 471 -30.08 -10.22 -54.24
N THR A 472 -29.11 -10.12 -55.14
CA THR A 472 -28.16 -9.02 -55.35
C THR A 472 -28.83 -7.66 -55.59
N VAL A 473 -28.15 -6.54 -55.26
CA VAL A 473 -27.74 -5.47 -56.21
C VAL A 473 -27.05 -4.25 -55.53
N ALA A 474 -25.89 -3.91 -56.10
CA ALA A 474 -25.23 -2.60 -56.36
C ALA A 474 -24.67 -1.65 -55.27
N THR A 475 -23.34 -1.70 -55.15
CA THR A 475 -22.32 -0.63 -55.38
C THR A 475 -22.54 0.83 -54.94
N ARG A 476 -21.54 1.41 -54.24
CA ARG A 476 -20.68 2.50 -54.76
C ARG A 476 -19.42 2.77 -53.90
N ASN A 477 -18.34 3.13 -54.61
CA ASN A 477 -16.93 3.24 -54.23
C ASN A 477 -16.57 4.43 -53.32
N SER A 478 -15.47 4.30 -52.55
CA SER A 478 -14.29 5.23 -52.52
C SER A 478 -13.23 4.78 -51.49
N PRO A 479 -11.94 5.19 -51.64
CA PRO A 479 -10.78 4.38 -51.24
C PRO A 479 -9.94 4.97 -50.10
N VAL A 480 -9.57 4.18 -49.09
CA VAL A 480 -8.28 4.29 -48.36
C VAL A 480 -7.96 2.91 -47.77
N ASP A 481 -7.24 2.09 -48.54
CA ASP A 481 -6.78 0.76 -48.13
C ASP A 481 -5.25 0.74 -48.11
N SER A 482 -4.67 1.24 -47.02
CA SER A 482 -3.26 1.02 -46.70
C SER A 482 -2.95 1.02 -45.19
N SER A 483 -3.90 1.39 -44.33
CA SER A 483 -3.77 1.36 -42.86
C SER A 483 -4.31 0.08 -42.22
N LYS A 484 -5.21 -0.64 -42.92
CA LYS A 484 -5.82 -1.89 -42.40
C LYS A 484 -4.82 -3.05 -42.33
N HIS A 485 -3.83 -3.09 -43.22
CA HIS A 485 -2.87 -4.18 -43.28
C HIS A 485 -1.77 -4.13 -42.19
N PHE A 486 -1.52 -2.96 -41.60
CA PHE A 486 -0.60 -2.81 -40.47
C PHE A 486 -1.28 -3.16 -39.13
N ILE A 487 -2.56 -2.77 -38.98
CA ILE A 487 -3.37 -3.09 -37.80
C ILE A 487 -3.74 -4.57 -37.75
N GLU A 488 -4.05 -5.23 -38.88
CA GLU A 488 -4.30 -6.68 -38.88
C GLU A 488 -3.09 -7.52 -38.47
N ARG A 489 -1.86 -7.07 -38.76
CA ARG A 489 -0.63 -7.76 -38.34
C ARG A 489 -0.33 -7.60 -36.85
N LEU A 490 -0.67 -6.46 -36.25
CA LEU A 490 -0.61 -6.27 -34.79
C LEU A 490 -1.72 -7.06 -34.07
N TYR A 491 -2.92 -7.13 -34.65
CA TYR A 491 -4.05 -7.88 -34.08
C TYR A 491 -3.82 -9.40 -34.09
N LYS A 492 -3.18 -9.95 -35.13
CA LYS A 492 -2.81 -11.37 -35.18
C LYS A 492 -1.64 -11.76 -34.28
N LEU A 493 -0.78 -10.81 -33.86
CA LEU A 493 0.30 -11.08 -32.92
C LEU A 493 -0.20 -11.12 -31.46
N ILE A 494 -1.30 -10.41 -31.17
CA ILE A 494 -1.91 -10.34 -29.83
C ILE A 494 -2.92 -11.49 -29.61
N LEU A 495 -3.57 -12.01 -30.66
CA LEU A 495 -4.62 -13.02 -30.54
C LEU A 495 -4.15 -14.49 -30.52
N GLN A 496 -2.85 -14.79 -30.52
CA GLN A 496 -2.34 -16.17 -30.52
C GLN A 496 -2.05 -16.77 -29.12
N THR A 497 -2.35 -16.11 -28.00
CA THR A 497 -2.05 -16.66 -26.66
C THR A 497 -3.26 -16.83 -25.73
N SER A 498 -4.49 -16.64 -26.19
CA SER A 498 -5.67 -16.68 -25.32
C SER A 498 -6.68 -17.74 -25.74
N ASN A 499 -6.32 -19.02 -25.62
CA ASN A 499 -7.27 -20.10 -25.78
C ASN A 499 -7.06 -21.19 -24.71
N HIS A 500 -7.71 -21.05 -23.56
CA HIS A 500 -8.08 -22.20 -22.73
C HIS A 500 -9.39 -21.94 -21.98
N ASN A 501 -10.37 -22.82 -22.24
CA ASN A 501 -11.63 -22.94 -21.53
C ASN A 501 -11.43 -23.08 -20.01
N SER A 502 -12.06 -22.22 -19.21
CA SER A 502 -12.15 -22.39 -17.76
C SER A 502 -13.59 -22.70 -17.32
N LYS A 503 -13.71 -23.86 -16.67
CA LYS A 503 -14.82 -24.32 -15.83
C LYS A 503 -15.06 -23.34 -14.65
N PRO A 504 -16.23 -23.36 -13.98
CA PRO A 504 -16.59 -22.39 -12.93
C PRO A 504 -15.52 -22.26 -11.85
N ILE A 505 -15.13 -21.02 -11.53
CA ILE A 505 -14.09 -20.70 -10.55
C ILE A 505 -14.64 -20.97 -9.15
N ARG A 506 -14.14 -22.04 -8.53
CA ARG A 506 -14.28 -22.28 -7.10
C ARG A 506 -13.53 -21.17 -6.36
N LYS A 507 -14.16 -20.54 -5.35
CA LYS A 507 -13.48 -19.63 -4.39
C LYS A 507 -12.12 -20.22 -4.01
N ALA A 508 -11.03 -19.50 -4.33
CA ALA A 508 -9.67 -19.87 -3.99
C ALA A 508 -9.52 -19.86 -2.47
N LYS A 509 -9.77 -21.01 -1.85
CA LYS A 509 -9.61 -21.19 -0.41
C LYS A 509 -8.11 -21.13 -0.11
N MET A 510 -7.65 -20.03 0.48
CA MET A 510 -6.27 -19.90 0.98
C MET A 510 -5.95 -21.09 1.88
N SER A 511 -5.00 -21.92 1.44
CA SER A 511 -4.66 -23.18 2.10
C SER A 511 -3.31 -23.05 2.78
N TRP A 512 -3.27 -23.43 4.06
CA TRP A 512 -2.04 -23.61 4.81
C TRP A 512 -1.70 -25.09 4.87
N PHE A 513 -0.44 -25.42 4.65
CA PHE A 513 0.11 -26.76 4.83
C PHE A 513 1.46 -26.63 5.52
N GLN A 514 1.68 -27.42 6.57
CA GLN A 514 2.97 -27.44 7.26
C GLN A 514 3.42 -28.89 7.41
N LYS A 515 4.68 -29.14 7.10
CA LYS A 515 5.31 -30.45 7.25
C LYS A 515 6.72 -30.27 7.78
N THR A 516 7.08 -31.15 8.69
CA THR A 516 8.44 -31.20 9.21
C THR A 516 9.11 -32.46 8.71
N PHE A 517 10.31 -32.32 8.15
CA PHE A 517 11.12 -33.44 7.66
C PHE A 517 12.57 -33.28 8.10
N THR A 518 13.35 -34.34 7.92
CA THR A 518 14.78 -34.35 8.27
C THR A 518 15.63 -34.48 7.02
N LEU A 519 16.69 -33.68 6.95
CA LEU A 519 17.72 -33.82 5.93
C LEU A 519 18.67 -34.98 6.30
N PRO A 520 19.21 -35.71 5.31
CA PRO A 520 20.19 -36.75 5.55
C PRO A 520 21.42 -36.24 6.32
N PRO A 521 22.05 -37.07 7.16
CA PRO A 521 23.23 -36.64 7.91
C PRO A 521 24.40 -36.26 6.99
N ARG A 522 24.76 -34.98 6.99
CA ARG A 522 25.92 -34.45 6.27
C ARG A 522 26.99 -33.98 7.27
N SER A 523 28.24 -34.07 6.85
CA SER A 523 29.36 -33.37 7.48
C SER A 523 29.47 -31.97 6.89
N ARG A 524 30.39 -31.16 7.42
CA ARG A 524 30.68 -29.80 6.95
C ARG A 524 30.72 -29.68 5.42
N GLY A 525 30.01 -28.70 4.87
CA GLY A 525 29.98 -28.39 3.45
C GLY A 525 28.69 -27.69 3.01
N SER A 526 28.69 -27.26 1.74
CA SER A 526 27.54 -26.66 1.05
C SER A 526 26.89 -27.65 0.09
N TYR A 527 25.62 -27.97 0.32
CA TYR A 527 24.90 -29.00 -0.43
C TYR A 527 23.70 -28.39 -1.15
N LEU A 528 23.57 -28.67 -2.45
CA LEU A 528 22.32 -28.43 -3.17
C LEU A 528 21.30 -29.48 -2.74
N ILE A 529 20.15 -29.04 -2.23
CA ILE A 529 19.10 -29.93 -1.68
C ILE A 529 17.72 -29.68 -2.30
N THR A 530 17.65 -29.01 -3.45
CA THR A 530 16.38 -28.68 -4.10
C THR A 530 15.53 -29.92 -4.35
N ASP A 531 16.14 -30.98 -4.90
CA ASP A 531 15.44 -32.23 -5.22
C ASP A 531 15.02 -32.98 -3.96
N GLU A 532 15.88 -33.01 -2.93
CA GLU A 532 15.53 -33.58 -1.63
C GLU A 532 14.31 -32.86 -1.02
N VAL A 533 14.28 -31.52 -1.04
CA VAL A 533 13.14 -30.75 -0.55
C VAL A 533 11.88 -31.05 -1.36
N LEU A 534 11.97 -31.07 -2.69
CA LEU A 534 10.83 -31.36 -3.57
C LEU A 534 10.30 -32.78 -3.39
N SER A 535 11.17 -33.75 -3.11
CA SER A 535 10.78 -35.14 -2.80
C SER A 535 10.01 -35.23 -1.48
N GLN A 536 10.33 -34.37 -0.51
CA GLN A 536 9.67 -34.30 0.79
C GLN A 536 8.37 -33.50 0.74
N LEU A 537 8.17 -32.66 -0.27
CA LEU A 537 7.02 -31.76 -0.42
C LEU A 537 6.28 -31.96 -1.75
N PRO A 538 5.78 -33.17 -2.07
CA PRO A 538 4.97 -33.40 -3.26
C PRO A 538 3.70 -32.52 -3.29
N GLU A 539 3.25 -32.05 -2.12
CA GLU A 539 2.08 -31.19 -1.95
C GLU A 539 2.23 -29.83 -2.66
N ILE A 540 3.45 -29.37 -2.96
CA ILE A 540 3.69 -28.15 -3.75
C ILE A 540 2.93 -28.21 -5.08
N ARG A 541 2.83 -29.40 -5.70
CA ARG A 541 2.13 -29.62 -6.97
C ARG A 541 0.64 -29.28 -6.92
N ASN A 542 0.07 -29.27 -5.72
CA ASN A 542 -1.34 -28.94 -5.49
C ASN A 542 -1.57 -27.43 -5.38
N TYR A 543 -0.55 -26.58 -5.54
CA TYR A 543 -0.68 -25.13 -5.41
C TYR A 543 -0.48 -24.42 -6.75
N LYS A 544 -1.43 -23.55 -7.09
CA LYS A 544 -1.38 -22.72 -8.29
C LYS A 544 -0.52 -21.46 -8.07
N VAL A 545 -0.70 -20.80 -6.92
CA VAL A 545 0.12 -19.65 -6.49
C VAL A 545 0.33 -19.76 -4.99
N GLY A 546 1.54 -19.51 -4.50
CA GLY A 546 1.80 -19.54 -3.06
C GLY A 546 3.22 -19.14 -2.67
N MET A 547 3.55 -19.43 -1.41
CA MET A 547 4.85 -19.22 -0.81
C MET A 547 5.25 -20.48 -0.03
N LEU A 548 6.50 -20.93 -0.22
CA LEU A 548 7.15 -21.93 0.61
C LEU A 548 8.15 -21.25 1.55
N ASN A 549 7.92 -21.34 2.85
CA ASN A 549 8.92 -21.07 3.86
C ASN A 549 9.60 -22.38 4.26
N LEU A 550 10.93 -22.40 4.27
CA LEU A 550 11.73 -23.48 4.88
C LEU A 550 12.50 -22.89 6.05
N PHE A 551 12.30 -23.45 7.24
CA PHE A 551 12.99 -23.04 8.46
C PHE A 551 13.74 -24.23 9.07
N VAL A 552 15.06 -24.13 9.20
CA VAL A 552 15.86 -25.15 9.88
C VAL A 552 15.85 -24.91 11.39
N GLN A 553 15.46 -25.92 12.17
CA GLN A 553 15.34 -25.82 13.63
C GLN A 553 16.68 -26.09 14.34
N HIS A 554 17.75 -25.43 13.87
CA HIS A 554 19.13 -25.65 14.31
C HIS A 554 19.92 -24.35 14.23
N THR A 555 20.85 -24.15 15.17
CA THR A 555 21.63 -22.91 15.30
C THR A 555 23.07 -23.03 14.80
N SER A 556 23.45 -24.20 14.25
CA SER A 556 24.80 -24.51 13.79
C SER A 556 24.84 -24.94 12.32
N CYS A 557 23.78 -24.64 11.57
CA CYS A 557 23.65 -24.85 10.13
C CYS A 557 22.73 -23.76 9.54
N ALA A 558 22.64 -23.68 8.22
CA ALA A 558 21.80 -22.66 7.56
C ALA A 558 21.16 -23.16 6.27
N LEU A 559 20.19 -22.39 5.78
CA LEU A 559 19.58 -22.53 4.46
C LEU A 559 19.85 -21.26 3.65
N SER A 560 20.10 -21.42 2.35
CA SER A 560 20.32 -20.30 1.44
C SER A 560 19.75 -20.59 0.04
N LEU A 561 19.61 -19.55 -0.78
CA LEU A 561 19.31 -19.66 -2.21
C LEU A 561 20.51 -19.16 -3.00
N ASN A 562 21.13 -20.02 -3.79
CA ASN A 562 22.31 -19.67 -4.58
C ASN A 562 22.44 -20.57 -5.82
N GLU A 563 23.55 -20.46 -6.54
CA GLU A 563 23.77 -21.15 -7.82
C GLU A 563 23.53 -22.68 -7.74
N ASN A 564 22.80 -23.27 -8.69
CA ASN A 564 22.45 -24.70 -8.70
C ASN A 564 23.25 -25.54 -9.71
N TRP A 565 24.20 -24.93 -10.42
CA TRP A 565 24.89 -25.56 -11.54
C TRP A 565 26.34 -25.93 -11.19
N ASP A 566 27.15 -24.95 -10.85
CA ASP A 566 28.57 -25.14 -10.60
C ASP A 566 28.85 -25.64 -9.17
N GLU A 567 29.61 -26.73 -9.04
CA GLU A 567 30.03 -27.26 -7.74
C GLU A 567 31.17 -26.46 -7.12
N ASP A 568 31.98 -25.77 -7.92
CA ASP A 568 33.07 -24.92 -7.44
C ASP A 568 32.52 -23.75 -6.63
N VAL A 569 31.36 -23.18 -7.01
CA VAL A 569 30.69 -22.11 -6.24
C VAL A 569 30.30 -22.59 -4.84
N ARG A 570 29.94 -23.88 -4.68
CA ARG A 570 29.64 -24.48 -3.37
C ARG A 570 30.91 -24.71 -2.55
N ALA A 571 32.00 -25.11 -3.19
CA ALA A 571 33.31 -25.27 -2.53
C ALA A 571 33.85 -23.90 -2.08
N ASP A 572 33.88 -22.91 -2.98
CA ASP A 572 34.34 -21.54 -2.72
C ASP A 572 33.54 -20.86 -1.61
N MET A 573 32.22 -21.06 -1.57
CA MET A 573 31.39 -20.53 -0.50
C MET A 573 31.73 -21.18 0.85
N SER A 574 31.98 -22.49 0.87
CA SER A 574 32.39 -23.21 2.09
C SER A 574 33.73 -22.68 2.60
N ASP A 575 34.69 -22.51 1.69
CA ASP A 575 36.02 -21.95 1.97
C ASP A 575 35.94 -20.49 2.45
N ALA A 576 35.11 -19.66 1.82
CA ALA A 576 34.89 -18.28 2.21
C ALA A 576 34.32 -18.19 3.63
N LEU A 577 33.32 -19.01 3.96
CA LEU A 577 32.75 -19.08 5.30
C LEU A 577 33.77 -19.55 6.34
N ASP A 578 34.62 -20.52 6.00
CA ASP A 578 35.72 -20.98 6.85
C ASP A 578 36.78 -19.89 7.09
N ARG A 579 36.99 -18.95 6.16
CA ARG A 579 37.85 -17.77 6.37
C ARG A 579 37.17 -16.72 7.25
N ILE A 580 35.86 -16.52 7.10
CA ILE A 580 35.07 -15.54 7.87
C ILE A 580 34.95 -15.95 9.34
N ALA A 581 34.68 -17.23 9.59
CA ALA A 581 34.54 -17.80 10.92
C ALA A 581 35.37 -19.10 11.01
N PRO A 582 36.68 -18.99 11.28
CA PRO A 582 37.60 -20.13 11.26
C PRO A 582 37.43 -21.02 12.50
N ALA A 583 37.75 -22.31 12.37
CA ALA A 583 37.77 -23.23 13.50
C ALA A 583 38.80 -22.82 14.56
N ASP A 584 38.44 -22.93 15.84
CA ASP A 584 39.30 -22.56 16.96
C ASP A 584 40.22 -23.71 17.37
N ARG A 585 41.14 -24.08 16.47
CA ARG A 585 42.09 -25.19 16.67
C ARG A 585 42.99 -25.03 17.90
N LYS A 586 43.14 -23.81 18.40
CA LYS A 586 44.00 -23.48 19.55
C LYS A 586 43.20 -23.22 20.83
N GLY A 587 41.86 -23.21 20.76
CA GLY A 587 40.96 -22.94 21.87
C GLY A 587 41.08 -21.53 22.47
N ASN A 588 41.53 -20.54 21.67
CA ASN A 588 41.79 -19.19 22.15
C ASN A 588 41.10 -18.09 21.32
N LEU A 589 40.40 -18.46 20.25
CA LEU A 589 39.69 -17.54 19.38
C LEU A 589 38.28 -17.25 19.90
N TYR A 590 37.59 -18.28 20.41
CA TYR A 590 36.22 -18.15 20.89
C TYR A 590 36.06 -18.62 22.34
N ARG A 591 35.16 -17.96 23.07
CA ARG A 591 34.83 -18.33 24.45
C ARG A 591 33.93 -19.56 24.53
N HIS A 592 33.14 -19.81 23.47
CA HIS A 592 32.22 -20.92 23.38
C HIS A 592 32.87 -22.02 22.54
N SER A 593 33.04 -23.21 23.13
CA SER A 593 33.70 -24.36 22.52
C SER A 593 33.22 -25.68 23.13
N ALA A 594 32.02 -25.66 23.72
CA ALA A 594 31.49 -26.77 24.52
C ALA A 594 31.34 -28.05 23.67
N GLU A 595 31.10 -27.91 22.38
CA GLU A 595 30.96 -29.01 21.44
C GLU A 595 32.14 -29.16 20.47
N GLY A 596 33.28 -28.54 20.76
CA GLY A 596 34.53 -28.68 19.99
C GLY A 596 34.95 -27.44 19.20
N GLU A 597 35.98 -27.63 18.37
CA GLU A 597 36.70 -26.54 17.67
C GLU A 597 35.85 -25.78 16.64
N ASP A 598 34.77 -26.40 16.14
CA ASP A 598 33.87 -25.86 15.12
C ASP A 598 32.51 -25.39 15.67
N ASP A 599 32.33 -25.42 16.99
CA ASP A 599 31.09 -25.10 17.68
C ASP A 599 30.65 -23.63 17.49
N MET A 600 31.37 -22.68 18.09
CA MET A 600 31.09 -21.25 17.91
C MET A 600 31.20 -20.78 16.44
N PRO A 601 32.18 -21.23 15.64
CA PRO A 601 32.20 -20.92 14.21
C PRO A 601 30.90 -21.26 13.48
N ALA A 602 30.30 -22.41 13.79
CA ALA A 602 29.04 -22.83 13.17
C ALA A 602 27.87 -21.92 13.56
N HIS A 603 27.82 -21.45 14.82
CA HIS A 603 26.83 -20.46 15.25
C HIS A 603 26.99 -19.12 14.54
N ILE A 604 28.22 -18.64 14.36
CA ILE A 604 28.50 -17.40 13.63
C ILE A 604 28.03 -17.53 12.17
N LYS A 605 28.42 -18.61 11.49
CA LYS A 605 28.03 -18.86 10.09
C LYS A 605 26.51 -18.99 9.95
N SER A 606 25.85 -19.68 10.88
CA SER A 606 24.38 -19.82 10.91
C SER A 606 23.69 -18.47 11.07
N ALA A 607 24.18 -17.62 11.97
CA ALA A 607 23.63 -16.28 12.18
C ALA A 607 23.86 -15.34 10.98
N LEU A 608 25.00 -15.48 10.27
CA LEU A 608 25.31 -14.68 9.10
C LEU A 608 24.46 -15.06 7.87
N VAL A 609 24.23 -16.36 7.65
CA VAL A 609 23.48 -16.82 6.48
C VAL A 609 21.97 -16.82 6.73
N GLY A 610 21.53 -17.24 7.92
CA GLY A 610 20.13 -17.32 8.30
C GLY A 610 19.57 -18.74 8.34
N ALA A 611 18.57 -18.92 9.20
CA ALA A 611 17.93 -20.23 9.43
C ALA A 611 16.76 -20.52 8.47
N SER A 612 16.40 -19.60 7.57
CA SER A 612 15.26 -19.80 6.68
C SER A 612 15.38 -19.16 5.31
N VAL A 613 14.64 -19.74 4.36
CA VAL A 613 14.43 -19.21 3.02
C VAL A 613 12.95 -19.18 2.69
N ASN A 614 12.53 -18.17 1.91
CA ASN A 614 11.16 -18.02 1.40
C ASN A 614 11.19 -18.07 -0.12
N ILE A 615 10.39 -18.94 -0.72
CA ILE A 615 10.43 -19.25 -2.16
C ILE A 615 9.00 -19.20 -2.72
N PRO A 616 8.71 -18.36 -3.72
CA PRO A 616 7.39 -18.33 -4.33
C PRO A 616 7.06 -19.65 -5.04
N ILE A 617 5.78 -20.00 -5.08
CA ILE A 617 5.24 -21.15 -5.81
C ILE A 617 4.39 -20.63 -6.95
N THR A 618 4.59 -21.17 -8.15
CA THR A 618 3.76 -20.89 -9.32
C THR A 618 3.50 -22.20 -10.08
N ASN A 619 2.23 -22.51 -10.32
CA ASN A 619 1.76 -23.68 -11.07
C ASN A 619 2.44 -24.99 -10.64
N GLY A 620 2.44 -25.24 -9.33
CA GLY A 620 2.94 -26.48 -8.75
C GLY A 620 4.46 -26.61 -8.71
N ARG A 621 5.20 -25.51 -8.96
CA ARG A 621 6.66 -25.46 -9.01
C ARG A 621 7.19 -24.31 -8.17
N LEU A 622 8.41 -24.44 -7.68
CA LEU A 622 9.14 -23.31 -7.10
C LEU A 622 9.47 -22.33 -8.22
N ALA A 623 9.15 -21.05 -8.02
CA ALA A 623 9.43 -19.98 -8.97
C ALA A 623 10.82 -19.39 -8.70
N THR A 624 11.85 -20.23 -8.81
CA THR A 624 13.25 -19.84 -8.69
C THR A 624 13.79 -19.33 -10.03
N GLY A 625 14.83 -18.48 -9.98
CA GLY A 625 15.59 -18.14 -11.20
C GLY A 625 16.28 -19.38 -11.80
N THR A 626 16.68 -19.31 -13.07
CA THR A 626 17.30 -20.43 -13.82
C THR A 626 18.44 -21.09 -13.04
N TRP A 627 19.31 -20.27 -12.45
CA TRP A 627 20.50 -20.71 -11.73
C TRP A 627 20.25 -20.86 -10.23
N GLN A 628 19.04 -20.65 -9.73
CA GLN A 628 18.81 -20.57 -8.29
C GLN A 628 18.31 -21.90 -7.73
N GLY A 629 18.96 -22.39 -6.67
CA GLY A 629 18.60 -23.62 -5.97
C GLY A 629 18.71 -23.48 -4.45
N ILE A 630 18.11 -24.43 -3.74
CA ILE A 630 18.06 -24.47 -2.28
C ILE A 630 19.33 -25.12 -1.76
N TRP A 631 20.09 -24.39 -0.97
CA TRP A 631 21.32 -24.88 -0.36
C TRP A 631 21.10 -25.19 1.12
N TYR A 632 21.65 -26.32 1.57
CA TYR A 632 21.86 -26.65 2.97
C TYR A 632 23.34 -26.53 3.28
N LEU A 633 23.64 -25.68 4.25
CA LEU A 633 24.99 -25.40 4.70
C LEU A 633 25.20 -26.07 6.06
N GLU A 634 25.96 -27.16 6.07
CA GLU A 634 26.40 -27.79 7.32
C GLU A 634 27.74 -27.19 7.73
N PHE A 635 27.83 -26.71 8.96
CA PHE A 635 29.05 -26.06 9.46
C PHE A 635 29.84 -26.94 10.42
N ARG A 636 29.22 -27.99 10.97
CA ARG A 636 29.88 -28.93 11.89
C ARG A 636 30.54 -30.06 11.12
N THR A 637 31.72 -30.46 11.59
CA THR A 637 32.53 -31.54 11.01
C THR A 637 31.88 -32.89 11.27
N SER A 638 31.33 -33.08 12.48
CA SER A 638 30.50 -34.23 12.82
C SER A 638 29.24 -34.27 11.95
N ARG A 639 28.79 -35.49 11.61
CA ARG A 639 27.57 -35.66 10.84
C ARG A 639 26.35 -35.42 11.72
N HIS A 640 25.50 -34.48 11.34
CA HIS A 640 24.25 -34.18 12.06
C HIS A 640 23.02 -34.37 11.19
N THR A 641 21.94 -34.85 11.79
CA THR A 641 20.61 -34.83 11.18
C THR A 641 19.96 -33.49 11.46
N ARG A 642 19.52 -32.78 10.42
CA ARG A 642 18.88 -31.45 10.57
C ARG A 642 17.40 -31.54 10.28
N LYS A 643 16.62 -30.83 11.09
CA LYS A 643 15.16 -30.81 11.04
C LYS A 643 14.71 -29.51 10.38
N VAL A 644 13.87 -29.62 9.36
CA VAL A 644 13.37 -28.51 8.57
C VAL A 644 11.84 -28.49 8.67
N VAL A 645 11.29 -27.34 9.04
CA VAL A 645 9.86 -27.06 8.97
C VAL A 645 9.58 -26.36 7.65
N ALA A 646 8.77 -27.00 6.82
CA ALA A 646 8.26 -26.43 5.59
C ALA A 646 6.83 -25.94 5.81
N THR A 647 6.58 -24.67 5.51
CA THR A 647 5.23 -24.09 5.54
C THR A 647 4.88 -23.60 4.14
N ILE A 648 3.79 -24.10 3.58
CA ILE A 648 3.22 -23.67 2.30
C ILE A 648 1.94 -22.90 2.57
N GLN A 649 1.86 -21.70 2.02
CA GLN A 649 0.66 -20.87 2.04
C GLN A 649 0.31 -20.47 0.61
N GLY A 650 -0.93 -20.68 0.18
CA GLY A 650 -1.35 -20.24 -1.15
C GLY A 650 -2.70 -20.79 -1.62
N GLU A 651 -3.04 -20.47 -2.86
CA GLU A 651 -4.18 -20.99 -3.60
C GLU A 651 -3.87 -22.41 -4.12
N LYS A 652 -4.69 -23.40 -3.76
CA LYS A 652 -4.61 -24.74 -4.32
C LYS A 652 -5.12 -24.77 -5.77
N ALA A 653 -4.52 -25.62 -6.60
CA ALA A 653 -4.85 -25.85 -8.01
C ALA A 653 -6.17 -26.63 -8.19
#